data_AF-A0A1Z4RR18-F1
#
_entry.id   AF-A0A1Z4RR18-F1
#
_cell.length_a   1.000
_cell.length_b   1.000
_cell.length_c   1.000
_cell.angle_alpha   90.00
_cell.angle_beta   90.00
_cell.angle_gamma   90.00
#
_symmetry.space_group_name_H-M   'P 1'
#
loop_
_entity.id
_entity.type
_entity.pdbx_description
1 polymer ?
#
loop_
_entity_poly.entity_id
_entity_poly.type
_entity_poly.pdbx_seq_one_letter_code
_entity_poly.pdbx_strand_id
1 'polypeptide(L)'
;MLLDLLGNLEIITIMNNSDPVAEVMPHCLKDIKILGSALVANVLPQEDREKIVTLLANKSAARDIVKGFGNSQLIREINLVRDRSKEELPILQVKDNKIFYGNQEIGEQIILYKSPLPGELQARLSYESISDRFLEYLRKVHHVIVLNESIFHVQVFIPNIKKIDFTEEWNKFITEVAFSIYGYPKHQLPGLLNTFVLLLNTIKLAVPEEPYKGFGVPELPIITKEQANLLAAWYYAILYNLLTQNKISDEHKKQFFGIETKYNQKILIIKKLSKQFRDFALQQIGITQQRIPKLIEQLEYLINLDKFDFKPKPILTKDIIYFAYRKAGDDNNSNFCYSCGVNFINKEKNYDAIKFIFQSSNQRLQSSNNEKQPKICSTCMSIAIASPLKLSHRNIILELSVSKQNNHSLKIYDYLRMLTNKEINIFSGKYILIPSEYIKKKHKVFVSQKLGQIQYALLKTAAIFPLEVLEDFKFNLILQGNQAKELSNSYLILIKGLIDNYGQKIIADGEINLRLGDAVRYVEQDSPYLAEYTIVKCCKVSKPLNMEQVRYKYWNTLKGDNDVNSKRKKLYEDVAALTGLTYAFAKSLESTARSAMKPEDVGREVSKLIEQVNDPFSFCYYATLGDEKKTSVQARLYSNPDNIFMYEQTVDLLKKLNISPQEREVKDKDGKKYLTLYADDINRAYTYFSDESRENNYSQDKDWNELTYNLKLSLYTRFPELVRKLNKKGDK
;
A
#
# COMPACT_ATOMS: atom_id res chain seq x y z
N MET A 1 18.61 -27.87 -38.30
CA MET A 1 17.44 -28.71 -38.68
C MET A 1 17.14 -29.84 -37.70
N LEU A 2 18.02 -30.82 -37.44
CA LEU A 2 17.77 -31.83 -36.37
C LEU A 2 18.17 -31.35 -34.95
N LEU A 3 18.99 -30.31 -34.85
CA LEU A 3 19.31 -29.62 -33.58
C LEU A 3 18.24 -28.58 -33.14
N ASP A 4 17.36 -28.14 -34.05
CA ASP A 4 16.27 -27.18 -33.73
C ASP A 4 15.04 -27.88 -33.12
N LEU A 5 14.93 -29.20 -33.29
CA LEU A 5 13.85 -30.01 -32.71
C LEU A 5 14.15 -30.43 -31.27
N LEU A 6 15.43 -30.57 -30.89
CA LEU A 6 15.84 -30.96 -29.54
C LEU A 6 15.72 -29.80 -28.54
N GLY A 7 15.93 -28.55 -28.97
CA GLY A 7 15.73 -27.37 -28.12
C GLY A 7 14.27 -27.09 -27.73
N ASN A 8 13.30 -27.64 -28.47
CA ASN A 8 11.87 -27.49 -28.16
C ASN A 8 11.34 -28.58 -27.21
N LEU A 9 12.03 -29.71 -27.08
CA LEU A 9 11.63 -30.81 -26.18
C LEU A 9 12.10 -30.58 -24.73
N GLU A 10 13.24 -29.91 -24.52
CA GLU A 10 13.68 -29.53 -23.17
C GLU A 10 12.80 -28.42 -22.54
N ILE A 11 12.24 -27.51 -23.35
CA ILE A 11 11.30 -26.48 -22.87
C ILE A 11 9.97 -27.12 -22.40
N ILE A 12 9.49 -28.16 -23.09
CA ILE A 12 8.26 -28.87 -22.70
C ILE A 12 8.47 -29.69 -21.42
N THR A 13 9.70 -30.16 -21.15
CA THR A 13 10.00 -30.96 -19.96
C THR A 13 10.27 -30.09 -18.71
N ILE A 14 10.76 -28.86 -18.89
CA ILE A 14 10.94 -27.90 -17.78
C ILE A 14 9.60 -27.31 -17.31
N MET A 15 8.57 -27.22 -18.16
CA MET A 15 7.25 -26.73 -17.73
C MET A 15 6.42 -27.73 -16.90
N ASN A 16 6.84 -29.00 -16.82
CA ASN A 16 6.15 -30.04 -16.03
C ASN A 16 6.85 -30.42 -14.71
N ASN A 17 8.04 -29.88 -14.43
CA ASN A 17 8.77 -30.14 -13.19
C ASN A 17 8.97 -28.84 -12.40
N SER A 18 8.14 -28.69 -11.37
CA SER A 18 8.35 -27.81 -10.20
C SER A 18 8.80 -26.37 -10.51
N ASP A 19 7.82 -25.51 -10.80
CA ASP A 19 7.95 -24.07 -10.55
C ASP A 19 8.21 -23.83 -9.05
N PRO A 20 9.30 -23.17 -8.64
CA PRO A 20 9.34 -22.54 -7.35
C PRO A 20 8.52 -21.24 -7.44
N VAL A 21 7.55 -21.08 -6.55
CA VAL A 21 6.67 -19.88 -6.38
C VAL A 21 5.40 -19.84 -7.26
N ALA A 22 4.69 -20.97 -7.41
CA ALA A 22 3.23 -20.91 -7.38
C ALA A 22 2.79 -21.14 -5.93
N GLU A 23 2.20 -20.14 -5.26
CA GLU A 23 1.62 -20.34 -3.92
C GLU A 23 0.47 -21.36 -4.03
N VAL A 24 0.75 -22.61 -3.66
CA VAL A 24 -0.27 -23.65 -3.58
C VAL A 24 -1.27 -23.24 -2.50
N MET A 25 -2.47 -22.84 -2.90
CA MET A 25 -3.54 -22.54 -1.95
C MET A 25 -3.85 -23.79 -1.10
N PRO A 26 -4.11 -23.65 0.21
CA PRO A 26 -4.61 -24.75 1.02
C PRO A 26 -5.90 -25.29 0.41
N HIS A 27 -6.03 -26.62 0.29
CA HIS A 27 -7.20 -27.30 -0.31
C HIS A 27 -8.55 -26.71 0.17
N CYS A 28 -8.64 -26.41 1.47
CA CYS A 28 -9.83 -25.81 2.09
C CYS A 28 -10.27 -24.46 1.47
N LEU A 29 -9.35 -23.60 1.03
CA LEU A 29 -9.70 -22.28 0.48
C LEU A 29 -10.24 -22.38 -0.96
N LYS A 30 -9.67 -23.30 -1.75
CA LYS A 30 -10.14 -23.58 -3.11
C LYS A 30 -11.60 -24.06 -3.09
N ASP A 31 -11.93 -24.96 -2.17
CA ASP A 31 -13.28 -25.51 -2.05
C ASP A 31 -14.29 -24.44 -1.60
N ILE A 32 -13.91 -23.55 -0.67
CA ILE A 32 -14.75 -22.41 -0.27
C ILE A 32 -15.08 -21.51 -1.48
N LYS A 33 -14.09 -21.22 -2.33
CA LYS A 33 -14.28 -20.42 -3.56
C LYS A 33 -15.25 -21.08 -4.53
N ILE A 34 -15.06 -22.37 -4.81
CA ILE A 34 -15.89 -23.13 -5.75
C ILE A 34 -17.32 -23.25 -5.22
N LEU A 35 -17.50 -23.67 -3.97
CA LEU A 35 -18.83 -23.81 -3.36
C LEU A 35 -19.55 -22.46 -3.26
N GLY A 36 -18.84 -21.38 -2.91
CA GLY A 36 -19.40 -20.03 -2.90
C GLY A 36 -19.88 -19.58 -4.28
N SER A 37 -19.07 -19.79 -5.32
CA SER A 37 -19.46 -19.52 -6.72
C SER A 37 -20.67 -20.36 -7.13
N ALA A 38 -20.66 -21.67 -6.85
CA ALA A 38 -21.71 -22.60 -7.21
C ALA A 38 -23.06 -22.30 -6.52
N LEU A 39 -23.02 -21.85 -5.26
CA LEU A 39 -24.23 -21.40 -4.54
C LEU A 39 -24.82 -20.12 -5.13
N VAL A 40 -23.97 -19.13 -5.45
CA VAL A 40 -24.43 -17.89 -6.08
C VAL A 40 -25.01 -18.17 -7.47
N ALA A 41 -24.41 -19.11 -8.20
CA ALA A 41 -24.83 -19.58 -9.51
C ALA A 41 -26.08 -20.48 -9.50
N ASN A 42 -26.53 -20.94 -8.33
CA ASN A 42 -27.60 -21.92 -8.18
C ASN A 42 -27.40 -23.22 -8.99
N VAL A 43 -26.15 -23.72 -9.06
CA VAL A 43 -25.81 -24.97 -9.79
C VAL A 43 -25.66 -26.19 -8.87
N LEU A 44 -25.88 -26.02 -7.56
CA LEU A 44 -25.90 -27.09 -6.56
C LEU A 44 -27.32 -27.67 -6.38
N PRO A 45 -27.47 -28.92 -5.90
CA PRO A 45 -28.75 -29.47 -5.50
C PRO A 45 -29.45 -28.55 -4.49
N GLN A 46 -30.75 -28.28 -4.67
CA GLN A 46 -31.50 -27.39 -3.76
C GLN A 46 -31.59 -27.96 -2.35
N GLU A 47 -31.69 -29.29 -2.22
CA GLU A 47 -31.73 -30.02 -0.95
C GLU A 47 -30.45 -29.85 -0.11
N ASP A 48 -29.30 -29.63 -0.76
CA ASP A 48 -28.01 -29.46 -0.08
C ASP A 48 -27.65 -27.99 0.19
N ARG A 49 -28.44 -27.03 -0.32
CA ARG A 49 -28.13 -25.60 -0.22
C ARG A 49 -27.95 -25.16 1.24
N GLU A 50 -28.91 -25.45 2.11
CA GLU A 50 -28.89 -25.03 3.52
C GLU A 50 -27.69 -25.63 4.27
N LYS A 51 -27.37 -26.90 3.98
CA LYS A 51 -26.20 -27.58 4.54
C LYS A 51 -24.90 -26.89 4.12
N ILE A 52 -24.72 -26.62 2.84
CA ILE A 52 -23.50 -25.97 2.32
C ILE A 52 -23.37 -24.53 2.85
N VAL A 53 -24.47 -23.77 2.92
CA VAL A 53 -24.49 -22.43 3.52
C VAL A 53 -24.02 -22.49 4.98
N THR A 54 -24.51 -23.46 5.76
CA THR A 54 -24.11 -23.66 7.16
C THR A 54 -22.62 -24.00 7.27
N LEU A 55 -22.11 -24.89 6.42
CA LEU A 55 -20.68 -25.25 6.40
C LEU A 55 -19.79 -24.06 6.03
N LEU A 56 -20.18 -23.28 5.03
CA LEU A 56 -19.45 -22.07 4.63
C LEU A 56 -19.48 -21.00 5.72
N ALA A 57 -20.61 -20.80 6.41
CA ALA A 57 -20.72 -19.82 7.49
C ALA A 57 -19.73 -20.05 8.64
N ASN A 58 -19.29 -21.31 8.83
CA ASN A 58 -18.29 -21.71 9.81
C ASN A 58 -16.84 -21.51 9.35
N LYS A 59 -16.61 -21.09 8.10
CA LYS A 59 -15.27 -20.77 7.58
C LYS A 59 -15.07 -19.27 7.55
N SER A 60 -13.99 -18.80 8.20
CA SER A 60 -13.67 -17.37 8.30
C SER A 60 -13.52 -16.67 6.94
N ALA A 61 -13.04 -17.39 5.91
CA ALA A 61 -12.84 -16.88 4.56
C ALA A 61 -14.13 -16.74 3.73
N ALA A 62 -15.17 -17.52 4.05
CA ALA A 62 -16.33 -17.66 3.16
C ALA A 62 -17.13 -16.37 3.03
N ARG A 63 -17.27 -15.61 4.12
CA ARG A 63 -18.00 -14.33 4.12
C ARG A 63 -17.39 -13.34 3.14
N ASP A 64 -16.07 -13.24 3.13
CA ASP A 64 -15.35 -12.30 2.27
C ASP A 64 -15.38 -12.77 0.80
N ILE A 65 -15.27 -14.08 0.56
CA ILE A 65 -15.41 -14.67 -0.78
C ILE A 65 -16.80 -14.39 -1.35
N VAL A 66 -17.83 -14.63 -0.55
CA VAL A 66 -19.22 -14.46 -0.97
C VAL A 66 -19.56 -12.99 -1.23
N LYS A 67 -19.06 -12.07 -0.40
CA LYS A 67 -19.16 -10.62 -0.65
C LYS A 67 -18.62 -10.23 -2.03
N GLY A 68 -17.53 -10.85 -2.47
CA GLY A 68 -16.91 -10.60 -3.76
C GLY A 68 -17.83 -10.81 -4.97
N PHE A 69 -18.85 -11.67 -4.87
CA PHE A 69 -19.85 -11.88 -5.93
C PHE A 69 -20.95 -10.82 -5.97
N GLY A 70 -21.07 -9.98 -4.93
CA GLY A 70 -22.13 -8.97 -4.84
C GLY A 70 -23.54 -9.52 -4.58
N ASN A 71 -23.66 -10.78 -4.12
CA ASN A 71 -24.95 -11.39 -3.80
C ASN A 71 -25.35 -11.12 -2.34
N SER A 72 -26.18 -10.10 -2.12
CA SER A 72 -26.64 -9.70 -0.77
C SER A 72 -27.47 -10.77 -0.06
N GLN A 73 -28.19 -11.61 -0.79
CA GLN A 73 -29.00 -12.67 -0.23
C GLN A 73 -28.13 -13.76 0.41
N LEU A 74 -27.14 -14.28 -0.31
CA LEU A 74 -26.25 -15.31 0.24
C LEU A 74 -25.42 -14.79 1.43
N ILE A 75 -25.00 -13.53 1.39
CA ILE A 75 -24.34 -12.87 2.54
C ILE A 75 -25.26 -12.89 3.77
N ARG A 76 -26.55 -12.56 3.58
CA ARG A 76 -27.53 -12.57 4.66
C ARG A 76 -27.76 -13.99 5.19
N GLU A 77 -27.93 -14.97 4.31
CA GLU A 77 -28.07 -16.39 4.67
C GLU A 77 -26.88 -16.84 5.55
N ILE A 78 -25.65 -16.58 5.12
CA ILE A 78 -24.43 -16.91 5.87
C ILE A 78 -24.35 -16.19 7.23
N ASN A 79 -24.78 -14.94 7.31
CA ASN A 79 -24.74 -14.16 8.56
C ASN A 79 -25.82 -14.58 9.57
N LEU A 80 -26.90 -15.23 9.13
CA LEU A 80 -27.99 -15.69 9.99
C LEU A 80 -27.72 -17.05 10.63
N VAL A 81 -26.75 -17.82 10.13
CA VAL A 81 -26.33 -19.09 10.71
C VAL A 81 -25.75 -18.85 12.11
N ARG A 82 -26.40 -19.39 13.14
CA ARG A 82 -25.95 -19.32 14.54
C ARG A 82 -25.21 -20.57 14.99
N ASP A 83 -25.47 -21.70 14.36
CA ASP A 83 -24.92 -22.99 14.75
C ASP A 83 -23.53 -23.24 14.15
N ARG A 84 -22.57 -23.51 15.04
CA ARG A 84 -21.21 -23.88 14.67
C ARG A 84 -21.14 -25.39 14.47
N SER A 85 -21.27 -25.85 13.23
CA SER A 85 -20.98 -27.24 12.89
C SER A 85 -19.46 -27.47 12.90
N LYS A 86 -19.03 -28.64 13.39
CA LYS A 86 -17.64 -29.12 13.30
C LYS A 86 -17.39 -29.91 12.01
N GLU A 87 -18.40 -30.01 11.14
CA GLU A 87 -18.31 -30.77 9.89
C GLU A 87 -17.30 -30.14 8.93
N GLU A 88 -16.56 -31.01 8.25
CA GLU A 88 -15.63 -30.60 7.20
C GLU A 88 -16.38 -30.19 5.92
N LEU A 89 -15.70 -29.44 5.06
CA LEU A 89 -16.26 -29.11 3.76
C LEU A 89 -16.37 -30.38 2.91
N PRO A 90 -17.39 -30.48 2.05
CA PRO A 90 -17.53 -31.61 1.16
C PRO A 90 -16.35 -31.69 0.20
N ILE A 91 -15.84 -32.90 -0.03
CA ILE A 91 -14.75 -33.14 -0.98
C ILE A 91 -15.29 -32.98 -2.40
N LEU A 92 -14.72 -32.05 -3.15
CA LEU A 92 -15.03 -31.84 -4.56
C LEU A 92 -14.18 -32.78 -5.43
N GLN A 93 -14.82 -33.50 -6.36
CA GLN A 93 -14.10 -34.35 -7.30
C GLN A 93 -13.77 -33.57 -8.57
N VAL A 94 -12.52 -33.66 -9.03
CA VAL A 94 -12.09 -33.08 -10.31
C VAL A 94 -11.83 -34.22 -11.30
N LYS A 95 -12.55 -34.23 -12.42
CA LYS A 95 -12.38 -35.20 -13.52
C LYS A 95 -12.41 -34.44 -14.85
N ASP A 96 -11.38 -34.59 -15.68
CA ASP A 96 -11.28 -33.95 -17.00
C ASP A 96 -11.60 -32.44 -16.99
N ASN A 97 -10.98 -31.71 -16.04
CA ASN A 97 -11.24 -30.28 -15.77
C ASN A 97 -12.66 -29.92 -15.31
N LYS A 98 -13.57 -30.88 -15.17
CA LYS A 98 -14.90 -30.69 -14.59
C LYS A 98 -14.85 -30.91 -13.08
N ILE A 99 -15.66 -30.14 -12.36
CA ILE A 99 -15.80 -30.22 -10.91
C ILE A 99 -17.17 -30.77 -10.57
N PHE A 100 -17.17 -31.78 -9.70
CA PHE A 100 -18.37 -32.47 -9.25
C PHE A 100 -18.57 -32.31 -7.75
N TYR A 101 -19.83 -32.08 -7.38
CA TYR A 101 -20.32 -32.21 -6.01
C TYR A 101 -21.19 -33.48 -5.95
N GLY A 102 -20.73 -34.50 -5.20
CA GLY A 102 -21.30 -35.84 -5.31
C GLY A 102 -21.19 -36.36 -6.75
N ASN A 103 -22.33 -36.62 -7.39
CA ASN A 103 -22.41 -37.04 -8.80
C ASN A 103 -22.83 -35.92 -9.77
N GLN A 104 -23.05 -34.70 -9.27
CA GLN A 104 -23.52 -33.58 -10.08
C GLN A 104 -22.35 -32.70 -10.56
N GLU A 105 -22.28 -32.46 -11.87
CA GLU A 105 -21.35 -31.49 -12.46
C GLU A 105 -21.78 -30.06 -12.09
N ILE A 106 -20.95 -29.38 -11.30
CA ILE A 106 -21.23 -28.01 -10.85
C ILE A 106 -20.50 -26.95 -11.70
N GLY A 107 -19.52 -27.35 -12.51
CA GLY A 107 -18.78 -26.44 -13.38
C GLY A 107 -17.47 -27.02 -13.89
N GLU A 108 -16.66 -26.16 -14.49
CA GLU A 108 -15.35 -26.49 -15.03
C GLU A 108 -14.25 -25.58 -14.50
N GLN A 109 -13.01 -26.08 -14.50
CA GLN A 109 -11.80 -25.35 -14.18
C GLN A 109 -11.01 -25.15 -15.46
N ILE A 110 -10.67 -23.90 -15.79
CA ILE A 110 -9.87 -23.59 -16.97
C ILE A 110 -8.68 -22.70 -16.61
N ILE A 111 -7.68 -22.67 -17.50
CA ILE A 111 -6.54 -21.76 -17.42
C ILE A 111 -6.74 -20.67 -18.47
N LEU A 112 -6.54 -19.41 -18.05
CA LEU A 112 -6.47 -18.24 -18.93
C LEU A 112 -5.05 -17.70 -18.89
N TYR A 113 -4.41 -17.58 -20.04
CA TYR A 113 -3.08 -17.01 -20.17
C TYR A 113 -3.15 -15.49 -20.21
N LYS A 114 -2.27 -14.84 -19.45
CA LYS A 114 -2.09 -13.39 -19.43
C LYS A 114 -1.28 -12.96 -20.65
N SER A 115 -1.66 -11.83 -21.23
CA SER A 115 -0.77 -11.13 -22.16
C SER A 115 0.51 -10.77 -21.42
N PRO A 116 1.70 -11.02 -22.01
CA PRO A 116 2.95 -10.51 -21.49
C PRO A 116 2.86 -9.02 -21.16
N LEU A 117 3.37 -8.67 -19.99
CA LEU A 117 3.27 -7.33 -19.45
C LEU A 117 4.12 -6.35 -20.27
N PRO A 118 3.60 -5.14 -20.56
CA PRO A 118 4.38 -4.08 -21.18
C PRO A 118 5.70 -3.78 -20.44
N GLY A 119 6.73 -3.40 -21.20
CA GLY A 119 8.01 -2.98 -20.61
C GLY A 119 7.93 -1.59 -19.97
N GLU A 120 7.12 -0.70 -20.54
CA GLU A 120 6.85 0.63 -19.98
C GLU A 120 5.95 0.53 -18.73
N LEU A 121 6.41 1.10 -17.61
CA LEU A 121 5.83 0.88 -16.29
C LEU A 121 4.36 1.32 -16.17
N GLN A 122 3.99 2.46 -16.75
CA GLN A 122 2.61 2.96 -16.68
C GLN A 122 1.65 2.06 -17.45
N ALA A 123 2.07 1.54 -18.59
CA ALA A 123 1.32 0.56 -19.37
C ALA A 123 1.20 -0.76 -18.61
N ARG A 124 2.28 -1.23 -17.96
CA ARG A 124 2.25 -2.43 -17.11
C ARG A 124 1.19 -2.33 -16.02
N LEU A 125 1.22 -1.26 -15.23
CA LEU A 125 0.23 -1.00 -14.18
C LEU A 125 -1.20 -0.93 -14.75
N SER A 126 -1.35 -0.42 -15.97
CA SER A 126 -2.65 -0.32 -16.65
C SER A 126 -3.16 -1.68 -17.10
N TYR A 127 -2.29 -2.58 -17.57
CA TYR A 127 -2.62 -3.96 -17.93
C TYR A 127 -3.04 -4.77 -16.70
N GLU A 128 -2.29 -4.66 -15.60
CA GLU A 128 -2.63 -5.32 -14.34
C GLU A 128 -3.98 -4.80 -13.81
N SER A 129 -4.15 -3.48 -13.75
CA SER A 129 -5.38 -2.82 -13.34
C SER A 129 -6.61 -3.24 -14.16
N ILE A 130 -6.49 -3.29 -15.50
CA ILE A 130 -7.63 -3.66 -16.35
C ILE A 130 -7.91 -5.17 -16.29
N SER A 131 -6.89 -6.01 -16.06
CA SER A 131 -7.03 -7.45 -15.82
C SER A 131 -7.83 -7.71 -14.56
N ASP A 132 -7.47 -7.06 -13.45
CA ASP A 132 -8.18 -7.18 -12.17
C ASP A 132 -9.65 -6.78 -12.31
N ARG A 133 -9.91 -5.67 -13.02
CA ARG A 133 -11.29 -5.22 -13.29
C ARG A 133 -12.08 -6.18 -14.18
N PHE A 134 -11.43 -6.82 -15.16
CA PHE A 134 -12.08 -7.82 -16.00
C PHE A 134 -12.41 -9.10 -15.23
N LEU A 135 -11.49 -9.57 -14.38
CA LEU A 135 -11.75 -10.70 -13.47
C LEU A 135 -12.88 -10.37 -12.48
N GLU A 136 -12.94 -9.14 -11.98
CA GLU A 136 -14.06 -8.67 -11.15
C GLU A 136 -15.38 -8.66 -11.92
N TYR A 137 -15.39 -8.23 -13.19
CA TYR A 137 -16.55 -8.31 -14.06
C TYR A 137 -17.04 -9.75 -14.22
N LEU A 138 -16.15 -10.68 -14.57
CA LEU A 138 -16.48 -12.10 -14.70
C LEU A 138 -17.04 -12.69 -13.41
N ARG A 139 -16.48 -12.29 -12.25
CA ARG A 139 -16.96 -12.72 -10.93
C ARG A 139 -18.35 -12.22 -10.60
N LYS A 140 -18.64 -10.95 -10.86
CA LYS A 140 -19.93 -10.35 -10.47
C LYS A 140 -21.05 -10.63 -11.46
N VAL A 141 -20.74 -10.80 -12.74
CA VAL A 141 -21.73 -11.00 -13.81
C VAL A 141 -21.94 -12.48 -14.09
N HIS A 142 -20.87 -13.28 -14.13
CA HIS A 142 -20.91 -14.70 -14.52
C HIS A 142 -20.52 -15.66 -13.39
N HIS A 143 -20.27 -15.15 -12.18
CA HIS A 143 -19.92 -15.93 -11.00
C HIS A 143 -18.60 -16.73 -11.14
N VAL A 144 -17.78 -16.39 -12.13
CA VAL A 144 -16.45 -16.98 -12.34
C VAL A 144 -15.52 -16.56 -11.21
N ILE A 145 -14.77 -17.50 -10.62
CA ILE A 145 -13.85 -17.18 -9.52
C ILE A 145 -12.43 -17.65 -9.79
N VAL A 146 -11.46 -16.79 -9.49
CA VAL A 146 -10.03 -17.11 -9.55
C VAL A 146 -9.67 -18.09 -8.45
N LEU A 147 -9.19 -19.27 -8.82
CA LEU A 147 -8.69 -20.30 -7.91
C LEU A 147 -7.23 -20.02 -7.57
N ASN A 148 -6.40 -19.83 -8.60
CA ASN A 148 -4.98 -19.54 -8.49
C ASN A 148 -4.55 -18.51 -9.56
N GLU A 149 -3.48 -17.76 -9.28
CA GLU A 149 -2.94 -16.74 -10.17
C GLU A 149 -1.42 -16.72 -10.10
N SER A 150 -0.77 -16.81 -11.26
CA SER A 150 0.67 -16.62 -11.43
C SER A 150 0.95 -15.35 -12.25
N ILE A 151 2.22 -15.09 -12.52
CA ILE A 151 2.63 -13.99 -13.41
C ILE A 151 2.15 -14.25 -14.85
N PHE A 152 2.00 -15.52 -15.26
CA PHE A 152 1.71 -15.89 -16.65
C PHE A 152 0.26 -16.31 -16.91
N HIS A 153 -0.45 -16.80 -15.90
CA HIS A 153 -1.78 -17.35 -16.10
C HIS A 153 -2.68 -17.19 -14.86
N VAL A 154 -3.98 -17.33 -15.07
CA VAL A 154 -5.01 -17.34 -14.05
C VAL A 154 -5.81 -18.62 -14.21
N GLN A 155 -5.91 -19.41 -13.15
CA GLN A 155 -6.79 -20.57 -13.09
C GLN A 155 -8.14 -20.15 -12.51
N VAL A 156 -9.22 -20.39 -13.24
CA VAL A 156 -10.57 -19.97 -12.86
C VAL A 156 -11.52 -21.16 -12.79
N PHE A 157 -12.51 -21.07 -11.90
CA PHE A 157 -13.69 -21.93 -11.89
C PHE A 157 -14.86 -21.20 -12.58
N ILE A 158 -15.53 -21.89 -13.49
CA ILE A 158 -16.71 -21.43 -14.21
C ILE A 158 -17.89 -22.32 -13.78
N PRO A 159 -18.91 -21.77 -13.12
CA PRO A 159 -20.10 -22.55 -12.77
C PRO A 159 -20.89 -22.95 -14.02
N ASN A 160 -21.54 -24.11 -13.98
CA ASN A 160 -22.30 -24.68 -15.10
C ASN A 160 -23.65 -23.96 -15.34
N ILE A 161 -23.61 -22.65 -15.58
CA ILE A 161 -24.79 -21.83 -15.91
C ILE A 161 -24.89 -21.68 -17.43
N LYS A 162 -23.78 -21.31 -18.06
CA LYS A 162 -23.67 -21.00 -19.49
C LYS A 162 -22.22 -21.12 -19.94
N LYS A 163 -22.02 -21.57 -21.18
CA LYS A 163 -20.71 -21.52 -21.84
C LYS A 163 -20.28 -20.06 -22.05
N ILE A 164 -19.07 -19.73 -21.60
CA ILE A 164 -18.49 -18.38 -21.68
C ILE A 164 -17.53 -18.30 -22.87
N ASP A 165 -17.76 -17.32 -23.75
CA ASP A 165 -16.78 -16.84 -24.73
C ASP A 165 -16.03 -15.65 -24.13
N PHE A 166 -14.77 -15.85 -23.76
CA PHE A 166 -13.96 -14.81 -23.12
C PHE A 166 -13.64 -13.62 -24.04
N THR A 167 -13.66 -13.81 -25.36
CA THR A 167 -13.42 -12.72 -26.31
C THR A 167 -14.68 -11.87 -26.46
N GLU A 168 -15.86 -12.51 -26.51
CA GLU A 168 -17.13 -11.79 -26.46
C GLU A 168 -17.29 -11.01 -25.15
N GLU A 169 -17.03 -11.67 -24.01
CA GLU A 169 -17.15 -11.04 -22.69
C GLU A 169 -16.11 -9.94 -22.45
N TRP A 170 -14.90 -10.06 -22.99
CA TRP A 170 -13.93 -8.98 -23.00
C TRP A 170 -14.46 -7.76 -23.76
N ASN A 171 -15.02 -7.98 -24.95
CA ASN A 171 -15.57 -6.89 -25.75
C ASN A 171 -16.71 -6.17 -25.02
N LYS A 172 -17.65 -6.93 -24.41
CA LYS A 172 -18.73 -6.36 -23.59
C LYS A 172 -18.18 -5.57 -22.41
N PHE A 173 -17.23 -6.14 -21.67
CA PHE A 173 -16.59 -5.42 -20.56
C PHE A 173 -15.96 -4.11 -21.02
N ILE A 174 -15.21 -4.11 -22.13
CA ILE A 174 -14.58 -2.91 -22.65
C ILE A 174 -15.62 -1.85 -23.03
N THR A 175 -16.67 -2.22 -23.78
CA THR A 175 -17.62 -1.24 -24.31
C THR A 175 -18.69 -0.81 -23.31
N GLU A 176 -19.18 -1.73 -22.49
CA GLU A 176 -20.31 -1.50 -21.58
C GLU A 176 -19.87 -1.11 -20.17
N VAL A 177 -18.62 -1.43 -19.78
CA VAL A 177 -18.12 -1.16 -18.42
C VAL A 177 -16.91 -0.22 -18.42
N ALA A 178 -15.81 -0.60 -19.05
CA ALA A 178 -14.55 0.14 -18.91
C ALA A 178 -14.58 1.51 -19.59
N PHE A 179 -15.25 1.61 -20.75
CA PHE A 179 -15.39 2.83 -21.56
C PHE A 179 -16.82 3.38 -21.59
N SER A 180 -17.68 2.95 -20.67
CA SER A 180 -18.95 3.63 -20.41
C SER A 180 -18.77 4.72 -19.35
N ILE A 181 -19.68 5.69 -19.31
CA ILE A 181 -19.66 6.81 -18.36
C ILE A 181 -19.81 6.28 -16.93
N TYR A 182 -20.82 5.44 -16.69
CA TYR A 182 -21.21 5.00 -15.36
C TYR A 182 -20.74 3.58 -15.00
N GLY A 183 -20.19 2.82 -15.96
CA GLY A 183 -19.85 1.42 -15.76
C GLY A 183 -21.11 0.55 -15.73
N TYR A 184 -21.12 -0.44 -14.83
CA TYR A 184 -22.28 -1.31 -14.62
C TYR A 184 -22.81 -1.18 -13.18
N PRO A 185 -23.68 -0.18 -12.90
CA PRO A 185 -24.10 0.16 -11.54
C PRO A 185 -24.75 -0.99 -10.77
N LYS A 186 -25.53 -1.83 -11.45
CA LYS A 186 -26.17 -3.03 -10.87
C LYS A 186 -25.16 -3.94 -10.16
N HIS A 187 -23.96 -4.06 -10.73
CA HIS A 187 -22.86 -4.87 -10.18
C HIS A 187 -21.77 -4.03 -9.51
N GLN A 188 -22.00 -2.72 -9.32
CA GLN A 188 -21.02 -1.79 -8.75
C GLN A 188 -19.67 -1.83 -9.48
N LEU A 189 -19.68 -2.00 -10.80
CA LEU A 189 -18.46 -2.00 -11.61
C LEU A 189 -18.20 -0.57 -12.12
N PRO A 190 -17.02 0.02 -11.85
CA PRO A 190 -16.76 1.42 -12.17
C PRO A 190 -16.50 1.64 -13.67
N GLY A 191 -17.11 2.69 -14.23
CA GLY A 191 -16.79 3.26 -15.55
C GLY A 191 -15.92 4.51 -15.46
N LEU A 192 -15.89 5.28 -16.55
CA LEU A 192 -14.97 6.41 -16.73
C LEU A 192 -15.16 7.56 -15.72
N LEU A 193 -16.37 7.76 -15.17
CA LEU A 193 -16.56 8.75 -14.10
C LEU A 193 -15.78 8.39 -12.82
N ASN A 194 -15.76 7.10 -12.48
CA ASN A 194 -15.14 6.60 -11.27
C ASN A 194 -13.64 6.30 -11.46
N THR A 195 -13.16 6.29 -12.70
CA THR A 195 -11.74 6.07 -13.01
C THR A 195 -11.09 7.35 -13.55
N PHE A 196 -11.34 7.68 -14.82
CA PHE A 196 -10.70 8.78 -15.53
C PHE A 196 -11.05 10.14 -14.94
N VAL A 197 -12.33 10.46 -14.75
CA VAL A 197 -12.75 11.77 -14.22
C VAL A 197 -12.32 11.95 -12.77
N LEU A 198 -12.45 10.91 -11.95
CA LEU A 198 -11.95 10.91 -10.58
C LEU A 198 -10.44 11.23 -10.54
N LEU A 199 -9.64 10.58 -11.40
CA LEU A 199 -8.21 10.85 -11.52
C LEU A 199 -7.93 12.32 -11.84
N LEU A 200 -8.56 12.86 -12.89
CA LEU A 200 -8.34 14.25 -13.31
C LEU A 200 -8.76 15.27 -12.26
N ASN A 201 -9.80 14.96 -11.48
CA ASN A 201 -10.29 15.80 -10.40
C ASN A 201 -9.43 15.72 -9.12
N THR A 202 -8.62 14.68 -8.97
CA THR A 202 -7.88 14.38 -7.74
C THR A 202 -6.46 14.92 -7.79
N ILE A 203 -5.76 14.77 -8.91
CA ILE A 203 -4.36 15.19 -9.04
C ILE A 203 -4.14 15.97 -10.33
N LYS A 204 -3.49 17.13 -10.23
CA LYS A 204 -2.93 17.82 -11.39
C LYS A 204 -1.69 17.08 -11.88
N LEU A 205 -1.76 16.43 -13.04
CA LEU A 205 -0.70 15.57 -13.57
C LEU A 205 0.45 16.38 -14.22
N ALA A 206 0.23 17.64 -14.61
CA ALA A 206 1.22 18.49 -15.26
C ALA A 206 2.32 19.01 -14.29
N VAL A 207 3.58 19.07 -14.75
CA VAL A 207 4.81 19.42 -13.98
C VAL A 207 4.91 20.92 -13.64
N PRO A 208 5.59 21.34 -12.56
CA PRO A 208 5.64 22.74 -12.09
C PRO A 208 6.61 23.67 -12.82
N GLU A 209 7.44 23.20 -13.76
CA GLU A 209 8.62 23.97 -14.19
C GLU A 209 8.31 25.31 -14.86
N GLU A 210 7.06 25.56 -15.28
CA GLU A 210 6.61 26.92 -15.57
C GLU A 210 5.13 27.11 -15.17
N PRO A 211 4.75 28.29 -14.62
CA PRO A 211 3.34 28.69 -14.65
C PRO A 211 2.92 28.68 -16.12
N TYR A 212 1.77 28.06 -16.46
CA TYR A 212 1.18 27.94 -17.81
C TYR A 212 1.44 26.65 -18.64
N LYS A 213 2.31 25.70 -18.25
CA LYS A 213 2.50 24.45 -19.03
C LYS A 213 1.68 23.26 -18.50
N GLY A 214 0.40 23.19 -18.88
CA GLY A 214 -0.34 21.92 -18.90
C GLY A 214 -0.07 21.12 -20.19
N PHE A 215 -0.62 19.90 -20.28
CA PHE A 215 -0.49 19.03 -21.46
C PHE A 215 -1.09 19.68 -22.72
N GLY A 216 -0.65 19.22 -23.90
CA GLY A 216 -1.37 19.51 -25.14
C GLY A 216 -2.74 18.82 -25.18
N VAL A 217 -3.57 19.17 -26.16
CA VAL A 217 -4.84 18.48 -26.40
C VAL A 217 -4.54 17.05 -26.85
N PRO A 218 -4.91 16.02 -26.07
CA PRO A 218 -4.51 14.66 -26.38
C PRO A 218 -5.38 14.07 -27.50
N GLU A 219 -4.74 13.39 -28.44
CA GLU A 219 -5.42 12.59 -29.47
C GLU A 219 -5.49 11.13 -29.01
N LEU A 220 -6.70 10.64 -28.76
CA LEU A 220 -6.95 9.36 -28.10
C LEU A 220 -7.75 8.41 -28.99
N PRO A 221 -7.55 7.08 -28.88
CA PRO A 221 -8.49 6.11 -29.44
C PRO A 221 -9.85 6.24 -28.76
N ILE A 222 -10.91 6.29 -29.58
CA ILE A 222 -12.29 6.36 -29.12
C ILE A 222 -12.99 5.04 -29.43
N ILE A 223 -13.47 4.39 -28.38
CA ILE A 223 -14.03 3.03 -28.41
C ILE A 223 -15.56 3.06 -28.34
N THR A 224 -16.13 4.07 -27.67
CA THR A 224 -17.58 4.19 -27.47
C THR A 224 -18.05 5.62 -27.64
N LYS A 225 -19.34 5.79 -27.96
CA LYS A 225 -19.99 7.12 -27.96
C LYS A 225 -19.96 7.77 -26.58
N GLU A 226 -20.09 6.96 -25.53
CA GLU A 226 -20.04 7.42 -24.15
C GLU A 226 -18.68 8.02 -23.76
N GLN A 227 -17.58 7.38 -24.15
CA GLN A 227 -16.23 7.93 -24.01
C GLN A 227 -16.10 9.25 -24.79
N ALA A 228 -16.59 9.29 -26.05
CA ALA A 228 -16.55 10.49 -26.88
C ALA A 228 -17.28 11.66 -26.20
N ASN A 229 -18.49 11.42 -25.69
CA ASN A 229 -19.30 12.41 -24.97
C ASN A 229 -18.59 12.92 -23.70
N LEU A 230 -17.90 12.04 -22.97
CA LEU A 230 -17.17 12.41 -21.76
C LEU A 230 -15.94 13.27 -22.06
N LEU A 231 -15.16 12.92 -23.09
CA LEU A 231 -14.02 13.73 -23.52
C LEU A 231 -14.47 15.08 -24.10
N ALA A 232 -15.55 15.09 -24.89
CA ALA A 232 -16.17 16.32 -25.36
C ALA A 232 -16.64 17.19 -24.19
N ALA A 233 -17.23 16.60 -23.15
CA ALA A 233 -17.63 17.30 -21.93
C ALA A 233 -16.45 17.91 -21.18
N TRP A 234 -15.30 17.25 -21.17
CA TRP A 234 -14.07 17.78 -20.59
C TRP A 234 -13.56 19.01 -21.36
N TYR A 235 -13.45 18.91 -22.69
CA TYR A 235 -13.04 20.04 -23.53
C TYR A 235 -14.03 21.20 -23.47
N TYR A 236 -15.33 20.89 -23.46
CA TYR A 236 -16.38 21.87 -23.23
C TYR A 236 -16.21 22.60 -21.90
N ALA A 237 -15.96 21.87 -20.80
CA ALA A 237 -15.76 22.47 -19.47
C ALA A 237 -14.58 23.44 -19.44
N ILE A 238 -13.48 23.07 -20.11
CA ILE A 238 -12.28 23.92 -20.24
C ILE A 238 -12.61 25.20 -21.02
N LEU A 239 -13.23 25.07 -22.20
CA LEU A 239 -13.59 26.23 -23.04
C LEU A 239 -14.58 27.15 -22.32
N TYR A 240 -15.59 26.58 -21.67
CA TYR A 240 -16.56 27.35 -20.88
C TYR A 240 -15.89 28.11 -19.72
N ASN A 241 -14.99 27.47 -18.99
CA ASN A 241 -14.21 28.14 -17.94
C ASN A 241 -13.37 29.30 -18.50
N LEU A 242 -12.73 29.12 -19.66
CA LEU A 242 -11.98 30.19 -20.32
C LEU A 242 -12.87 31.35 -20.80
N LEU A 243 -14.10 31.05 -21.26
CA LEU A 243 -15.10 32.06 -21.62
C LEU A 243 -15.50 32.88 -20.40
N THR A 244 -15.81 32.24 -19.26
CA THR A 244 -16.18 32.95 -18.03
C THR A 244 -15.04 33.82 -17.48
N GLN A 245 -13.79 33.48 -17.78
CA GLN A 245 -12.61 34.26 -17.41
C GLN A 245 -12.21 35.32 -18.45
N ASN A 246 -12.97 35.48 -19.54
CA ASN A 246 -12.65 36.37 -20.67
C ASN A 246 -11.26 36.11 -21.30
N LYS A 247 -10.82 34.85 -21.36
CA LYS A 247 -9.51 34.45 -21.92
C LYS A 247 -9.55 33.93 -23.36
N ILE A 248 -10.72 33.99 -23.99
CA ILE A 248 -10.96 33.56 -25.37
C ILE A 248 -11.21 34.79 -26.25
N SER A 249 -10.61 34.83 -27.44
CA SER A 249 -10.84 35.86 -28.46
C SER A 249 -12.26 35.79 -29.03
N ASP A 250 -12.80 36.90 -29.51
CA ASP A 250 -14.19 36.95 -30.00
C ASP A 250 -14.45 36.03 -31.21
N GLU A 251 -13.43 35.80 -32.04
CA GLU A 251 -13.51 34.81 -33.13
C GLU A 251 -13.74 33.39 -32.61
N HIS A 252 -12.94 32.96 -31.64
CA HIS A 252 -13.07 31.65 -31.00
C HIS A 252 -14.39 31.54 -30.20
N LYS A 253 -14.90 32.65 -29.61
CA LYS A 253 -16.25 32.66 -29.01
C LYS A 253 -17.32 32.34 -30.05
N LYS A 254 -17.27 33.00 -31.20
CA LYS A 254 -18.23 32.76 -32.30
C LYS A 254 -18.18 31.31 -32.78
N GLN A 255 -16.99 30.74 -32.95
CA GLN A 255 -16.82 29.33 -33.33
C GLN A 255 -17.45 28.39 -32.28
N PHE A 256 -17.16 28.61 -30.99
CA PHE A 256 -17.72 27.80 -29.91
C PHE A 256 -19.25 27.88 -29.82
N PHE A 257 -19.83 29.09 -29.88
CA PHE A 257 -21.29 29.25 -29.90
C PHE A 257 -21.93 28.72 -31.19
N GLY A 258 -21.19 28.75 -32.31
CA GLY A 258 -21.58 28.10 -33.55
C GLY A 258 -21.76 26.58 -33.37
N ILE A 259 -20.83 25.91 -32.68
CA ILE A 259 -20.95 24.49 -32.32
C ILE A 259 -22.16 24.27 -31.41
N GLU A 260 -22.37 25.11 -30.39
CA GLU A 260 -23.54 24.97 -29.50
C GLU A 260 -24.84 24.99 -30.30
N THR A 261 -24.99 25.97 -31.19
CA THR A 261 -26.19 26.17 -32.00
C THR A 261 -26.39 25.02 -33.00
N LYS A 262 -25.31 24.60 -33.68
CA LYS A 262 -25.34 23.54 -34.70
C LYS A 262 -25.69 22.17 -34.12
N TYR A 263 -25.25 21.87 -32.89
CA TYR A 263 -25.42 20.56 -32.27
C TYR A 263 -26.25 20.58 -30.98
N ASN A 264 -27.21 21.51 -30.87
CA ASN A 264 -28.01 21.81 -29.67
C ASN A 264 -28.41 20.57 -28.84
N GLN A 265 -28.94 19.52 -29.45
CA GLN A 265 -29.36 18.29 -28.73
C GLN A 265 -28.19 17.48 -28.15
N LYS A 266 -27.14 17.22 -28.95
CA LYS A 266 -25.94 16.48 -28.48
C LYS A 266 -25.20 17.27 -27.38
N ILE A 267 -25.22 18.60 -27.49
CA ILE A 267 -24.59 19.51 -26.52
C ILE A 267 -25.26 19.50 -25.14
N LEU A 268 -26.57 19.23 -25.03
CA LEU A 268 -27.23 19.14 -23.72
C LEU A 268 -26.62 18.05 -22.82
N ILE A 269 -26.31 16.89 -23.39
CA ILE A 269 -25.66 15.79 -22.67
C ILE A 269 -24.25 16.20 -22.24
N ILE A 270 -23.48 16.80 -23.15
CA ILE A 270 -22.13 17.29 -22.91
C ILE A 270 -22.12 18.37 -21.80
N LYS A 271 -23.05 19.32 -21.83
CA LYS A 271 -23.26 20.34 -20.79
C LYS A 271 -23.58 19.74 -19.42
N LYS A 272 -24.32 18.63 -19.37
CA LYS A 272 -24.62 17.94 -18.11
C LYS A 272 -23.38 17.25 -17.55
N LEU A 273 -22.62 16.56 -18.40
CA LEU A 273 -21.40 15.85 -18.03
C LEU A 273 -20.25 16.81 -17.67
N SER A 274 -20.17 17.97 -18.29
CA SER A 274 -19.08 18.93 -18.07
C SER A 274 -19.01 19.41 -16.61
N LYS A 275 -20.15 19.43 -15.92
CA LYS A 275 -20.26 19.77 -14.49
C LYS A 275 -19.53 18.80 -13.56
N GLN A 276 -19.14 17.61 -14.04
CA GLN A 276 -18.38 16.65 -13.26
C GLN A 276 -16.89 17.00 -13.14
N PHE A 277 -16.37 17.88 -14.00
CA PHE A 277 -14.96 18.28 -14.01
C PHE A 277 -14.72 19.49 -13.09
N ARG A 278 -13.75 19.35 -12.18
CA ARG A 278 -13.33 20.36 -11.20
C ARG A 278 -12.03 21.04 -11.62
N ASP A 279 -11.60 22.04 -10.84
CA ASP A 279 -10.43 22.88 -11.12
C ASP A 279 -9.17 22.12 -11.55
N PHE A 280 -8.83 21.01 -10.88
CA PHE A 280 -7.66 20.22 -11.28
C PHE A 280 -7.79 19.63 -12.67
N ALA A 281 -8.96 19.12 -13.04
CA ALA A 281 -9.23 18.58 -14.37
C ALA A 281 -9.18 19.67 -15.45
N LEU A 282 -9.67 20.86 -15.15
CA LEU A 282 -9.63 22.01 -16.06
C LEU A 282 -8.20 22.52 -16.29
N GLN A 283 -7.30 22.30 -15.33
CA GLN A 283 -5.91 22.75 -15.38
C GLN A 283 -4.93 21.71 -15.97
N GLN A 284 -5.41 20.55 -16.39
CA GLN A 284 -4.55 19.52 -16.97
C GLN A 284 -4.01 19.94 -18.34
N ILE A 285 -4.85 20.59 -19.16
CA ILE A 285 -4.46 21.10 -20.48
C ILE A 285 -3.86 22.50 -20.30
N GLY A 286 -2.68 22.69 -20.87
CA GLY A 286 -2.01 23.99 -20.87
C GLY A 286 -2.67 24.86 -21.91
N ILE A 287 -3.30 25.95 -21.49
CA ILE A 287 -4.03 26.83 -22.40
C ILE A 287 -3.10 27.93 -22.90
N THR A 288 -2.93 27.96 -24.21
CA THR A 288 -2.31 29.05 -24.98
C THR A 288 -3.27 29.44 -26.10
N GLN A 289 -3.18 30.67 -26.64
CA GLN A 289 -4.06 31.10 -27.73
C GLN A 289 -3.99 30.14 -28.95
N GLN A 290 -2.83 29.56 -29.22
CA GLN A 290 -2.63 28.58 -30.30
C GLN A 290 -3.31 27.22 -30.06
N ARG A 291 -3.64 26.86 -28.81
CA ARG A 291 -4.25 25.57 -28.46
C ARG A 291 -5.78 25.62 -28.40
N ILE A 292 -6.37 26.81 -28.29
CA ILE A 292 -7.83 27.00 -28.26
C ILE A 292 -8.51 26.51 -29.55
N PRO A 293 -8.00 26.83 -30.77
CA PRO A 293 -8.55 26.26 -32.01
C PRO A 293 -8.56 24.73 -31.99
N LYS A 294 -7.45 24.10 -31.57
CA LYS A 294 -7.34 22.64 -31.49
C LYS A 294 -8.34 22.04 -30.49
N LEU A 295 -8.63 22.72 -29.38
CA LEU A 295 -9.68 22.28 -28.44
C LEU A 295 -11.08 22.34 -29.07
N ILE A 296 -11.38 23.40 -29.81
CA ILE A 296 -12.66 23.59 -30.51
C ILE A 296 -12.82 22.52 -31.61
N GLU A 297 -11.77 22.29 -32.40
CA GLU A 297 -11.74 21.25 -33.44
C GLU A 297 -11.98 19.86 -32.85
N GLN A 298 -11.26 19.51 -31.77
CA GLN A 298 -11.42 18.21 -31.11
C GLN A 298 -12.80 18.06 -30.47
N LEU A 299 -13.38 19.14 -29.92
CA LEU A 299 -14.76 19.14 -29.43
C LEU A 299 -15.74 18.81 -30.57
N GLU A 300 -15.66 19.51 -31.71
CA GLU A 300 -16.54 19.25 -32.85
C GLU A 300 -16.36 17.84 -33.41
N TYR A 301 -15.11 17.37 -33.54
CA TYR A 301 -14.80 16.01 -33.98
C TYR A 301 -15.49 14.96 -33.10
N LEU A 302 -15.38 15.06 -31.78
CA LEU A 302 -15.96 14.09 -30.84
C LEU A 302 -17.49 14.09 -30.86
N ILE A 303 -18.12 15.25 -31.07
CA ILE A 303 -19.59 15.37 -31.20
C ILE A 303 -20.09 14.62 -32.45
N ASN A 304 -19.35 14.74 -33.54
CA ASN A 304 -19.66 14.15 -34.84
C ASN A 304 -19.20 12.71 -35.03
N LEU A 305 -18.39 12.20 -34.11
CA LEU A 305 -17.90 10.84 -34.20
C LEU A 305 -19.04 9.84 -33.95
N ASP A 306 -19.42 9.10 -34.99
CA ASP A 306 -20.54 8.14 -34.95
C ASP A 306 -20.12 6.71 -35.33
N LYS A 307 -18.84 6.47 -35.68
CA LYS A 307 -18.26 5.13 -35.93
C LYS A 307 -17.17 4.80 -34.91
N PHE A 308 -17.19 3.56 -34.41
CA PHE A 308 -16.31 3.09 -33.33
C PHE A 308 -15.80 1.66 -33.63
N ASP A 309 -15.01 1.53 -34.68
CA ASP A 309 -14.64 0.22 -35.25
C ASP A 309 -13.49 -0.46 -34.50
N PHE A 310 -12.76 0.27 -33.65
CA PHE A 310 -11.62 -0.26 -32.92
C PHE A 310 -12.03 -0.88 -31.59
N LYS A 311 -11.58 -2.12 -31.32
CA LYS A 311 -11.65 -2.78 -30.01
C LYS A 311 -10.27 -3.27 -29.58
N PRO A 312 -9.83 -2.97 -28.35
CA PRO A 312 -8.56 -3.48 -27.82
C PRO A 312 -8.61 -5.01 -27.70
N LYS A 313 -7.50 -5.67 -28.03
CA LYS A 313 -7.37 -7.12 -27.96
C LYS A 313 -7.53 -7.63 -26.50
N PRO A 314 -8.10 -8.82 -26.27
CA PRO A 314 -8.16 -9.43 -24.94
C PRO A 314 -6.77 -9.62 -24.34
N ILE A 315 -6.64 -9.34 -23.04
CA ILE A 315 -5.40 -9.56 -22.29
C ILE A 315 -5.39 -10.87 -21.50
N LEU A 316 -6.52 -11.59 -21.49
CA LEU A 316 -6.68 -12.92 -20.90
C LEU A 316 -7.33 -13.82 -21.95
N THR A 317 -6.65 -14.89 -22.35
CA THR A 317 -7.07 -15.79 -23.45
C THR A 317 -6.93 -17.26 -23.07
N LYS A 318 -7.66 -18.15 -23.75
CA LYS A 318 -7.48 -19.60 -23.57
C LYS A 318 -6.19 -20.12 -24.20
N ASP A 319 -5.73 -19.47 -25.26
CA ASP A 319 -4.49 -19.81 -25.95
C ASP A 319 -3.32 -18.97 -25.44
N ILE A 320 -2.11 -19.52 -25.51
CA ILE A 320 -0.88 -18.83 -25.15
C ILE A 320 -0.64 -17.69 -26.14
N ILE A 321 -0.37 -16.49 -25.62
CA ILE A 321 -0.03 -15.32 -26.43
C ILE A 321 1.48 -15.31 -26.66
N TYR A 322 1.91 -15.66 -27.87
CA TYR A 322 3.32 -15.60 -28.29
C TYR A 322 3.67 -14.19 -28.80
N PHE A 323 4.82 -13.66 -28.39
CA PHE A 323 5.38 -12.41 -28.94
C PHE A 323 6.76 -12.63 -29.55
N ALA A 324 7.10 -11.77 -30.51
CA ALA A 324 8.44 -11.69 -31.08
C ALA A 324 9.37 -10.94 -30.10
N TYR A 325 10.53 -11.51 -29.79
CA TYR A 325 11.57 -10.84 -29.01
C TYR A 325 12.10 -9.62 -29.77
N ARG A 326 12.29 -8.51 -29.05
CA ARG A 326 12.96 -7.32 -29.57
C ARG A 326 14.44 -7.60 -29.78
N LYS A 327 15.02 -7.21 -30.92
CA LYS A 327 16.48 -7.19 -31.09
C LYS A 327 17.04 -5.94 -30.41
N ALA A 328 18.16 -6.09 -29.71
CA ALA A 328 18.86 -4.95 -29.12
C ALA A 328 19.39 -4.02 -30.24
N GLY A 329 19.21 -2.70 -30.10
CA GLY A 329 19.75 -1.70 -31.04
C GLY A 329 18.80 -1.19 -32.12
N ASP A 330 17.50 -1.50 -32.08
CA ASP A 330 16.55 -0.99 -33.07
C ASP A 330 16.33 0.53 -32.96
N ASP A 331 16.95 1.26 -33.90
CA ASP A 331 16.78 2.68 -34.15
C ASP A 331 15.40 2.98 -34.74
N ASN A 332 14.57 3.69 -33.95
CA ASN A 332 13.69 4.82 -34.30
C ASN A 332 12.73 4.81 -35.52
N ASN A 333 12.76 3.79 -36.38
CA ASN A 333 11.81 3.50 -37.45
C ASN A 333 11.00 2.25 -37.09
N SER A 334 10.69 2.14 -35.80
CA SER A 334 10.12 0.95 -35.18
C SER A 334 8.74 0.65 -35.75
N ASN A 335 8.64 -0.39 -36.57
CA ASN A 335 7.39 -1.09 -36.89
C ASN A 335 6.82 -1.79 -35.65
N PHE A 336 7.02 -1.27 -34.43
CA PHE A 336 6.61 -1.90 -33.18
C PHE A 336 6.16 -0.89 -32.14
N CYS A 337 5.28 -1.35 -31.24
CA CYS A 337 4.80 -0.58 -30.11
C CYS A 337 5.87 -0.49 -29.03
N TYR A 338 6.21 0.73 -28.60
CA TYR A 338 7.18 0.96 -27.53
C TYR A 338 6.77 0.36 -26.16
N SER A 339 5.46 0.27 -25.91
CA SER A 339 4.92 -0.25 -24.65
C SER A 339 4.94 -1.78 -24.60
N CYS A 340 4.30 -2.47 -25.55
CA CYS A 340 4.16 -3.93 -25.52
C CYS A 340 5.13 -4.69 -26.45
N GLY A 341 5.93 -4.01 -27.26
CA GLY A 341 6.88 -4.64 -28.19
C GLY A 341 6.25 -5.26 -29.45
N VAL A 342 4.91 -5.27 -29.57
CA VAL A 342 4.20 -5.87 -30.70
C VAL A 342 4.46 -5.09 -31.99
N ASN A 343 4.73 -5.82 -33.08
CA ASN A 343 4.86 -5.22 -34.41
C ASN A 343 3.54 -4.58 -34.86
N PHE A 344 3.59 -3.34 -35.34
CA PHE A 344 2.50 -2.71 -36.04
C PHE A 344 2.20 -3.49 -37.32
N ILE A 345 0.97 -3.96 -37.44
CA ILE A 345 0.47 -4.55 -38.67
C ILE A 345 0.21 -3.40 -39.66
N ASN A 346 0.53 -3.60 -40.94
CA ASN A 346 0.28 -2.61 -41.99
C ASN A 346 -1.17 -2.10 -41.92
N LYS A 347 -1.34 -0.76 -41.88
CA LYS A 347 -2.62 -0.01 -41.76
C LYS A 347 -3.22 0.13 -40.35
N GLU A 348 -2.66 -0.47 -39.30
CA GLU A 348 -3.13 -0.18 -37.94
C GLU A 348 -2.75 1.24 -37.51
N LYS A 349 -3.71 1.97 -36.92
CA LYS A 349 -3.45 3.31 -36.36
C LYS A 349 -2.52 3.19 -35.15
N ASN A 350 -1.46 4.00 -35.15
CA ASN A 350 -0.55 4.17 -34.03
C ASN A 350 -0.62 5.61 -33.50
N TYR A 351 -0.17 5.79 -32.27
CA TYR A 351 -0.23 7.05 -31.55
C TYR A 351 1.14 7.40 -30.99
N ASP A 352 1.43 8.69 -30.86
CA ASP A 352 2.61 9.13 -30.12
C ASP A 352 2.41 8.89 -28.61
N ALA A 353 3.47 8.44 -27.93
CA ALA A 353 3.46 8.30 -26.48
C ALA A 353 3.34 9.67 -25.82
N ILE A 354 2.15 10.01 -25.33
CA ILE A 354 1.90 11.28 -24.65
C ILE A 354 2.12 11.17 -23.14
N LYS A 355 2.79 12.16 -22.55
CA LYS A 355 3.09 12.24 -21.10
C LYS A 355 1.84 12.30 -20.21
N PHE A 356 0.71 12.74 -20.78
CA PHE A 356 -0.58 12.71 -20.11
C PHE A 356 -1.00 11.28 -19.74
N ILE A 357 -0.65 10.30 -20.58
CA ILE A 357 -0.97 8.89 -20.40
C ILE A 357 0.23 8.13 -19.85
N PHE A 358 1.38 8.18 -20.51
CA PHE A 358 2.57 7.37 -20.18
C PHE A 358 3.55 8.10 -19.25
N GLN A 359 4.50 7.36 -18.66
CA GLN A 359 5.52 7.94 -17.79
C GLN A 359 6.58 8.68 -18.62
N SER A 360 7.12 8.00 -19.63
CA SER A 360 8.15 8.53 -20.54
C SER A 360 7.53 8.76 -21.91
N SER A 361 7.48 10.03 -22.34
CA SER A 361 6.98 10.40 -23.67
C SER A 361 8.10 10.55 -24.71
N ASN A 362 9.36 10.53 -24.28
CA ASN A 362 10.50 10.80 -25.14
C ASN A 362 11.51 9.67 -24.98
N GLN A 363 12.11 9.25 -26.09
CA GLN A 363 13.22 8.32 -26.13
C GLN A 363 14.44 9.02 -26.73
N ARG A 364 15.57 8.95 -26.03
CA ARG A 364 16.86 9.38 -26.56
C ARG A 364 17.33 8.34 -27.57
N LEU A 365 17.77 8.81 -28.73
CA LEU A 365 18.22 7.96 -29.82
C LEU A 365 19.66 7.53 -29.57
N GLN A 366 19.97 6.25 -29.77
CA GLN A 366 21.34 5.77 -29.58
C GLN A 366 22.29 6.39 -30.61
N SER A 367 21.80 6.67 -31.81
CA SER A 367 22.54 7.24 -32.93
C SER A 367 22.42 8.77 -33.10
N SER A 368 21.66 9.49 -32.26
CA SER A 368 21.60 10.96 -32.33
C SER A 368 21.25 11.65 -31.02
N ASN A 369 21.65 12.92 -30.88
CA ASN A 369 21.34 13.75 -29.71
C ASN A 369 19.88 14.23 -29.64
N ASN A 370 19.04 13.88 -30.63
CA ASN A 370 17.63 14.29 -30.65
C ASN A 370 16.77 13.31 -29.86
N GLU A 371 15.78 13.82 -29.12
CA GLU A 371 14.71 13.03 -28.52
C GLU A 371 13.51 12.95 -29.47
N LYS A 372 12.89 11.77 -29.60
CA LYS A 372 11.62 11.59 -30.31
C LYS A 372 10.57 10.92 -29.45
N GLN A 373 9.30 11.18 -29.77
CA GLN A 373 8.18 10.48 -29.13
C GLN A 373 8.02 9.09 -29.75
N PRO A 374 8.07 8.01 -28.97
CA PRO A 374 7.91 6.67 -29.50
C PRO A 374 6.44 6.39 -29.85
N LYS A 375 6.23 5.46 -30.79
CA LYS A 375 4.89 5.04 -31.23
C LYS A 375 4.29 3.96 -30.31
N ILE A 376 2.99 4.06 -30.07
CA ILE A 376 2.19 3.18 -29.22
C ILE A 376 1.00 2.62 -30.02
N CYS A 377 0.68 1.34 -29.82
CA CYS A 377 -0.47 0.71 -30.45
C CYS A 377 -1.79 1.18 -29.83
N SER A 378 -2.87 1.09 -30.60
CA SER A 378 -4.23 1.44 -30.16
C SER A 378 -4.65 0.69 -28.88
N THR A 379 -4.24 -0.58 -28.71
CA THR A 379 -4.55 -1.40 -27.52
C THR A 379 -3.89 -0.86 -26.25
N CYS A 380 -2.56 -0.63 -26.27
CA CYS A 380 -1.85 -0.08 -25.10
C CYS A 380 -2.35 1.30 -24.71
N MET A 381 -2.62 2.16 -25.71
CA MET A 381 -3.17 3.49 -25.47
C MET A 381 -4.55 3.41 -24.81
N SER A 382 -5.41 2.54 -25.32
CA SER A 382 -6.76 2.33 -24.77
C SER A 382 -6.71 1.81 -23.33
N ILE A 383 -5.96 0.74 -23.08
CA ILE A 383 -5.84 0.16 -21.73
C ILE A 383 -5.30 1.18 -20.74
N ALA A 384 -4.33 2.01 -21.14
CA ALA A 384 -3.79 3.06 -20.29
C ALA A 384 -4.81 4.17 -19.96
N ILE A 385 -5.72 4.53 -20.88
CA ILE A 385 -6.81 5.49 -20.61
C ILE A 385 -7.84 4.93 -19.64
N ALA A 386 -8.15 3.63 -19.75
CA ALA A 386 -9.11 2.98 -18.88
C ALA A 386 -8.60 2.85 -17.44
N SER A 387 -7.28 2.92 -17.24
CA SER A 387 -6.64 2.79 -15.93
C SER A 387 -6.88 4.03 -15.05
N PRO A 388 -7.33 3.86 -13.80
CA PRO A 388 -7.42 4.96 -12.84
C PRO A 388 -6.04 5.32 -12.23
N LEU A 389 -4.99 4.56 -12.54
CA LEU A 389 -3.64 4.76 -12.02
C LEU A 389 -2.82 5.64 -12.96
N LYS A 390 -2.16 6.68 -12.44
CA LYS A 390 -1.19 7.47 -13.21
C LYS A 390 0.04 7.82 -12.38
N LEU A 391 1.19 7.36 -12.84
CA LEU A 391 2.49 7.74 -12.29
C LEU A 391 2.77 9.22 -12.53
N SER A 392 3.12 9.91 -11.45
CA SER A 392 3.62 11.29 -11.47
C SER A 392 4.49 11.56 -10.25
N HIS A 393 5.26 12.65 -10.26
CA HIS A 393 6.00 13.10 -9.07
C HIS A 393 5.09 13.61 -7.93
N ARG A 394 3.79 13.72 -8.19
CA ARG A 394 2.77 14.28 -7.28
C ARG A 394 1.91 13.21 -6.63
N ASN A 395 2.25 11.95 -6.81
CA ASN A 395 1.64 10.84 -6.13
C ASN A 395 2.68 9.76 -5.86
N ILE A 396 2.32 8.85 -4.96
CA ILE A 396 2.97 7.56 -4.81
C ILE A 396 1.97 6.48 -5.17
N ILE A 397 2.45 5.38 -5.71
CA ILE A 397 1.64 4.18 -5.94
C ILE A 397 2.19 3.09 -5.04
N LEU A 398 1.33 2.55 -4.20
CA LEU A 398 1.62 1.39 -3.36
C LEU A 398 0.88 0.18 -3.91
N GLU A 399 1.58 -0.93 -4.02
CA GLU A 399 1.00 -2.24 -4.21
C GLU A 399 0.84 -2.92 -2.84
N LEU A 400 -0.34 -3.46 -2.56
CA LEU A 400 -0.62 -4.20 -1.34
C LEU A 400 -0.64 -5.70 -1.64
N SER A 401 0.02 -6.48 -0.80
CA SER A 401 -0.08 -7.93 -0.79
C SER A 401 -0.29 -8.43 0.64
N VAL A 402 -0.78 -9.65 0.83
CA VAL A 402 -1.01 -10.20 2.18
C VAL A 402 0.33 -10.68 2.75
N SER A 403 0.68 -10.32 3.98
CA SER A 403 1.99 -10.68 4.59
C SER A 403 2.03 -12.12 5.11
N LYS A 404 0.87 -12.67 5.47
CA LYS A 404 0.71 -14.04 5.99
C LYS A 404 -0.24 -14.83 5.09
N GLN A 405 -0.10 -16.16 5.02
CA GLN A 405 -1.03 -17.09 4.36
C GLN A 405 -2.42 -17.15 5.04
N ASN A 406 -2.95 -16.02 5.49
CA ASN A 406 -4.32 -15.89 5.94
C ASN A 406 -5.20 -15.43 4.77
N ASN A 407 -6.40 -15.99 4.73
CA ASN A 407 -7.42 -15.96 3.67
C ASN A 407 -7.98 -14.54 3.31
N HIS A 408 -7.13 -13.53 3.11
CA HIS A 408 -7.50 -12.12 3.23
C HIS A 408 -7.28 -11.26 1.98
N SER A 409 -7.00 -11.84 0.81
CA SER A 409 -6.92 -11.08 -0.44
C SER A 409 -8.19 -10.27 -0.72
N LEU A 410 -9.36 -10.76 -0.30
CA LEU A 410 -10.64 -10.06 -0.41
C LEU A 410 -10.79 -8.91 0.61
N LYS A 411 -10.10 -8.98 1.76
CA LYS A 411 -10.03 -7.84 2.70
C LYS A 411 -9.29 -6.66 2.08
N ILE A 412 -8.26 -6.88 1.24
CA ILE A 412 -7.50 -5.79 0.62
C ILE A 412 -8.43 -4.89 -0.18
N TYR A 413 -9.22 -5.47 -1.09
CA TYR A 413 -10.07 -4.69 -1.99
C TYR A 413 -11.15 -3.91 -1.22
N ASP A 414 -11.86 -4.57 -0.31
CA ASP A 414 -12.90 -3.94 0.52
C ASP A 414 -12.33 -2.83 1.41
N TYR A 415 -11.13 -3.07 1.95
CA TYR A 415 -10.45 -2.12 2.82
C TYR A 415 -9.92 -0.91 2.06
N LEU A 416 -9.28 -1.12 0.90
CA LEU A 416 -8.84 -0.05 0.01
C LEU A 416 -10.04 0.81 -0.42
N ARG A 417 -11.17 0.18 -0.79
CA ARG A 417 -12.41 0.88 -1.12
C ARG A 417 -12.95 1.72 0.04
N MET A 418 -12.84 1.24 1.28
CA MET A 418 -13.23 2.01 2.48
C MET A 418 -12.32 3.24 2.67
N LEU A 419 -11.01 3.09 2.49
CA LEU A 419 -10.05 4.18 2.63
C LEU A 419 -10.26 5.27 1.58
N THR A 420 -10.53 4.90 0.33
CA THR A 420 -10.75 5.86 -0.77
C THR A 420 -12.05 6.67 -0.64
N ASN A 421 -12.99 6.24 0.20
CA ASN A 421 -14.19 7.02 0.50
C ASN A 421 -13.94 8.12 1.54
N LYS A 422 -12.87 8.03 2.34
CA LYS A 422 -12.52 8.99 3.40
C LYS A 422 -11.40 9.94 3.00
N GLU A 423 -10.48 9.46 2.18
CA GLU A 423 -9.36 10.23 1.64
C GLU A 423 -9.46 10.21 0.11
N ILE A 424 -9.02 11.27 -0.57
CA ILE A 424 -9.06 11.38 -2.05
C ILE A 424 -8.00 10.47 -2.71
N ASN A 425 -7.90 9.22 -2.24
CA ASN A 425 -7.04 8.19 -2.77
C ASN A 425 -7.79 7.46 -3.89
N ILE A 426 -7.05 6.93 -4.85
CA ILE A 426 -7.61 6.17 -5.97
C ILE A 426 -7.07 4.76 -5.88
N PHE A 427 -7.91 3.74 -6.04
CA PHE A 427 -7.47 2.35 -6.01
C PHE A 427 -7.81 1.63 -7.32
N SER A 428 -7.03 0.61 -7.66
CA SER A 428 -7.31 -0.31 -8.74
C SER A 428 -6.71 -1.67 -8.42
N GLY A 429 -7.56 -2.69 -8.25
CA GLY A 429 -7.10 -4.01 -7.83
C GLY A 429 -6.31 -3.93 -6.54
N LYS A 430 -5.05 -4.39 -6.58
CA LYS A 430 -4.10 -4.36 -5.45
C LYS A 430 -3.33 -3.04 -5.28
N TYR A 431 -3.53 -2.06 -6.17
CA TYR A 431 -2.80 -0.79 -6.13
C TYR A 431 -3.62 0.33 -5.47
N ILE A 432 -2.96 1.17 -4.69
CA ILE A 432 -3.49 2.45 -4.21
C ILE A 432 -2.57 3.59 -4.66
N LEU A 433 -3.17 4.60 -5.25
CA LEU A 433 -2.54 5.86 -5.63
C LEU A 433 -2.87 6.90 -4.58
N ILE A 434 -1.82 7.42 -3.94
CA ILE A 434 -1.93 8.40 -2.86
C ILE A 434 -1.37 9.74 -3.36
N PRO A 435 -2.19 10.82 -3.41
CA PRO A 435 -1.73 12.15 -3.76
C PRO A 435 -0.69 12.68 -2.76
N SER A 436 0.39 13.27 -3.28
CA SER A 436 1.40 13.92 -2.47
C SER A 436 0.95 15.29 -2.01
N GLU A 437 1.15 15.58 -0.72
CA GLU A 437 0.91 16.90 -0.14
C GLU A 437 1.97 17.92 -0.58
N TYR A 438 1.64 19.22 -0.51
CA TYR A 438 2.55 20.32 -0.89
C TYR A 438 2.63 21.40 0.20
N ILE A 439 3.78 22.05 0.27
CA ILE A 439 4.04 23.18 1.19
C ILE A 439 3.39 24.45 0.62
N LYS A 440 2.50 25.10 1.39
CA LYS A 440 1.79 26.31 0.95
C LYS A 440 2.68 27.58 0.91
N LYS A 441 3.69 27.68 1.77
CA LYS A 441 4.48 28.91 2.00
C LYS A 441 5.62 29.18 1.00
N LYS A 442 6.20 28.15 0.36
CA LYS A 442 7.31 28.29 -0.61
C LYS A 442 6.98 27.49 -1.87
N HIS A 443 6.61 28.18 -2.96
CA HIS A 443 6.49 27.64 -4.33
C HIS A 443 5.94 26.20 -4.45
N LYS A 444 4.78 25.86 -3.88
CA LYS A 444 4.11 24.54 -4.01
C LYS A 444 5.07 23.33 -4.18
N VAL A 445 6.10 23.24 -3.34
CA VAL A 445 7.05 22.12 -3.37
C VAL A 445 6.37 20.89 -2.77
N PHE A 446 6.44 19.75 -3.46
CA PHE A 446 5.87 18.50 -2.96
C PHE A 446 6.70 17.95 -1.82
N VAL A 447 6.02 17.46 -0.77
CA VAL A 447 6.68 16.89 0.40
C VAL A 447 7.56 15.71 0.02
N SER A 448 7.11 14.87 -0.92
CA SER A 448 7.86 13.73 -1.46
C SER A 448 9.21 14.12 -2.07
N GLN A 449 9.30 15.29 -2.70
CA GLN A 449 10.56 15.77 -3.31
C GLN A 449 11.54 16.26 -2.25
N LYS A 450 11.05 16.90 -1.19
CA LYS A 450 11.91 17.49 -0.15
C LYS A 450 12.33 16.49 0.93
N LEU A 451 11.46 15.54 1.31
CA LEU A 451 11.82 14.49 2.28
C LEU A 451 12.55 13.30 1.64
N GLY A 452 12.32 13.07 0.35
CA GLY A 452 12.63 11.80 -0.32
C GLY A 452 11.37 10.95 -0.50
N GLN A 453 11.24 10.30 -1.65
CA GLN A 453 10.03 9.55 -2.01
C GLN A 453 9.78 8.37 -1.07
N ILE A 454 10.85 7.69 -0.63
CA ILE A 454 10.77 6.54 0.27
C ILE A 454 10.33 6.97 1.67
N GLN A 455 10.99 8.00 2.24
CA GLN A 455 10.63 8.55 3.56
C GLN A 455 9.18 9.06 3.57
N TYR A 456 8.77 9.73 2.49
CA TYR A 456 7.39 10.19 2.35
C TYR A 456 6.42 9.01 2.24
N ALA A 457 6.75 7.96 1.50
CA ALA A 457 5.91 6.77 1.39
C ALA A 457 5.76 6.05 2.73
N LEU A 458 6.83 5.88 3.51
CA LEU A 458 6.77 5.32 4.87
C LEU A 458 5.84 6.14 5.76
N LEU A 459 6.03 7.46 5.81
CA LEU A 459 5.21 8.37 6.61
C LEU A 459 3.74 8.35 6.20
N LYS A 460 3.48 8.44 4.90
CA LYS A 460 2.11 8.53 4.39
C LYS A 460 1.37 7.20 4.57
N THR A 461 2.05 6.07 4.35
CA THR A 461 1.50 4.74 4.61
C THR A 461 1.15 4.58 6.10
N ALA A 462 2.10 4.87 7.00
CA ALA A 462 1.84 4.81 8.43
C ALA A 462 0.73 5.79 8.88
N ALA A 463 0.60 6.96 8.26
CA ALA A 463 -0.47 7.90 8.62
C ALA A 463 -1.87 7.39 8.26
N ILE A 464 -2.02 6.75 7.09
CA ILE A 464 -3.32 6.32 6.52
C ILE A 464 -3.81 5.00 7.11
N PHE A 465 -2.91 4.03 7.26
CA PHE A 465 -3.28 2.67 7.61
C PHE A 465 -3.30 2.46 9.13
N PRO A 466 -4.33 1.78 9.67
CA PRO A 466 -4.38 1.39 11.07
C PRO A 466 -3.37 0.27 11.31
N LEU A 467 -3.07 0.06 12.58
CA LEU A 467 -1.93 -0.76 12.97
C LEU A 467 -2.12 -2.23 12.60
N GLU A 468 -3.35 -2.76 12.66
CA GLU A 468 -3.70 -4.13 12.24
C GLU A 468 -3.41 -4.35 10.74
N VAL A 469 -3.65 -3.33 9.92
CA VAL A 469 -3.43 -3.40 8.48
C VAL A 469 -1.93 -3.29 8.15
N LEU A 470 -1.17 -2.54 8.95
CA LEU A 470 0.29 -2.53 8.83
C LEU A 470 0.93 -3.87 9.21
N GLU A 471 0.28 -4.68 10.02
CA GLU A 471 0.74 -6.03 10.38
C GLU A 471 0.36 -7.08 9.33
N ASP A 472 -0.88 -7.04 8.86
CA ASP A 472 -1.46 -8.09 8.00
C ASP A 472 -1.05 -7.99 6.52
N PHE A 473 -0.58 -6.83 6.07
CA PHE A 473 -0.27 -6.58 4.66
C PHE A 473 1.18 -6.12 4.45
N LYS A 474 1.74 -6.48 3.30
CA LYS A 474 3.00 -5.96 2.78
C LYS A 474 2.71 -4.80 1.84
N PHE A 475 3.55 -3.77 1.92
CA PHE A 475 3.41 -2.55 1.15
C PHE A 475 4.63 -2.38 0.25
N ASN A 476 4.41 -2.41 -1.07
CA ASN A 476 5.47 -2.23 -2.06
C ASN A 476 5.30 -0.86 -2.74
N LEU A 477 6.28 0.02 -2.57
CA LEU A 477 6.33 1.29 -3.28
C LEU A 477 6.79 1.06 -4.72
N ILE A 478 5.94 1.44 -5.68
CA ILE A 478 6.29 1.39 -7.10
C ILE A 478 7.17 2.59 -7.45
N LEU A 479 8.43 2.32 -7.78
CA LEU A 479 9.43 3.31 -8.19
C LEU A 479 9.55 3.34 -9.72
N GLN A 480 10.18 4.40 -10.22
CA GLN A 480 10.49 4.51 -11.64
C GLN A 480 11.44 3.38 -12.08
N GLY A 481 11.31 2.89 -13.32
CA GLY A 481 12.19 1.86 -13.86
C GLY A 481 11.78 0.42 -13.51
N ASN A 482 10.49 0.16 -13.29
CA ASN A 482 9.94 -1.16 -12.94
C ASN A 482 10.40 -1.75 -11.60
N GLN A 483 11.06 -0.97 -10.75
CA GLN A 483 11.47 -1.39 -9.41
C GLN A 483 10.32 -1.23 -8.41
N ALA A 484 10.09 -2.25 -7.60
CA ALA A 484 9.24 -2.17 -6.42
C ALA A 484 10.14 -2.24 -5.18
N LYS A 485 9.90 -1.38 -4.19
CA LYS A 485 10.60 -1.40 -2.91
C LYS A 485 9.62 -1.73 -1.79
N GLU A 486 9.83 -2.85 -1.11
CA GLU A 486 9.07 -3.21 0.08
C GLU A 486 9.34 -2.19 1.19
N LEU A 487 8.27 -1.69 1.79
CA LEU A 487 8.28 -0.84 2.96
C LEU A 487 8.14 -1.76 4.19
N SER A 488 9.22 -1.94 4.96
CA SER A 488 9.21 -2.87 6.09
C SER A 488 8.07 -2.58 7.06
N ASN A 489 7.28 -3.61 7.39
CA ASN A 489 6.16 -3.52 8.32
C ASN A 489 6.64 -3.06 9.71
N SER A 490 7.84 -3.49 10.13
CA SER A 490 8.42 -3.05 11.40
C SER A 490 8.61 -1.53 11.43
N TYR A 491 9.12 -0.94 10.34
CA TYR A 491 9.29 0.50 10.21
C TYR A 491 7.95 1.22 10.22
N LEU A 492 6.97 0.71 9.46
CA LEU A 492 5.63 1.29 9.39
C LEU A 492 4.93 1.30 10.76
N ILE A 493 5.02 0.22 11.52
CA ILE A 493 4.44 0.10 12.87
C ILE A 493 5.06 1.12 13.82
N LEU A 494 6.39 1.26 13.81
CA LEU A 494 7.06 2.21 14.69
C LEU A 494 6.72 3.66 14.31
N ILE A 495 6.75 3.99 13.02
CA ILE A 495 6.37 5.31 12.51
C ILE A 495 4.91 5.63 12.84
N LYS A 496 4.00 4.64 12.78
CA LYS A 496 2.59 4.80 13.20
C LYS A 496 2.51 5.26 14.66
N GLY A 497 3.28 4.64 15.55
CA GLY A 497 3.36 5.05 16.94
C GLY A 497 3.92 6.47 17.13
N LEU A 498 4.97 6.82 16.39
CA LEU A 498 5.53 8.17 16.42
C LEU A 498 4.52 9.23 15.98
N ILE A 499 3.69 8.94 14.97
CA ILE A 499 2.64 9.83 14.49
C ILE A 499 1.49 9.94 15.50
N ASP A 500 0.84 8.82 15.80
CA ASP A 500 -0.43 8.81 16.54
C ASP A 500 -0.25 9.14 18.03
N ASN A 501 0.84 8.66 18.63
CA ASN A 501 1.01 8.75 20.08
C ASN A 501 1.74 10.02 20.50
N TYR A 502 2.46 10.69 19.60
CA TYR A 502 3.08 12.01 19.84
C TYR A 502 2.37 13.15 19.10
N GLY A 503 1.25 12.87 18.43
CA GLY A 503 0.46 13.86 17.70
C GLY A 503 1.22 14.53 16.55
N GLN A 504 2.18 13.82 15.94
CA GLN A 504 2.99 14.38 14.86
C GLN A 504 2.18 14.46 13.58
N LYS A 505 2.49 15.47 12.76
CA LYS A 505 1.95 15.64 11.41
C LYS A 505 3.10 15.75 10.42
N ILE A 506 2.88 15.25 9.20
CA ILE A 506 3.85 15.34 8.10
C ILE A 506 4.12 16.82 7.75
N ILE A 507 3.05 17.62 7.72
CA ILE A 507 3.10 19.08 7.58
C ILE A 507 2.65 19.70 8.90
N ALA A 508 3.53 20.50 9.51
CA ALA A 508 3.28 21.29 10.71
C ALA A 508 3.44 22.78 10.40
N ASP A 509 2.47 23.62 10.79
CA ASP A 509 2.49 25.08 10.59
C ASP A 509 2.74 25.55 9.13
N GLY A 510 2.30 24.71 8.18
CA GLY A 510 2.46 24.95 6.75
C GLY A 510 3.85 24.63 6.19
N GLU A 511 4.72 24.00 6.99
CA GLU A 511 6.06 23.52 6.61
C GLU A 511 6.22 22.02 6.86
N ILE A 512 7.26 21.41 6.29
CA ILE A 512 7.56 19.99 6.53
C ILE A 512 8.10 19.84 7.95
N ASN A 513 7.57 18.86 8.68
CA ASN A 513 8.11 18.47 9.96
C ASN A 513 9.44 17.72 9.78
N LEU A 514 10.55 18.46 9.75
CA LEU A 514 11.89 17.91 9.57
C LEU A 514 12.28 16.95 10.70
N ARG A 515 11.83 17.19 11.94
CA ARG A 515 12.10 16.30 13.08
C ARG A 515 11.47 14.93 12.90
N LEU A 516 10.23 14.89 12.40
CA LEU A 516 9.59 13.65 12.01
C LEU A 516 10.32 12.98 10.84
N GLY A 517 10.78 13.75 9.86
CA GLY A 517 11.61 13.26 8.76
C GLY A 517 12.92 12.61 9.24
N ASP A 518 13.62 13.22 10.20
CA ASP A 518 14.84 12.67 10.79
C ASP A 518 14.55 11.40 11.59
N ALA A 519 13.47 11.39 12.38
CA ALA A 519 13.06 10.20 13.12
C ALA A 519 12.81 9.00 12.17
N VAL A 520 12.16 9.22 11.02
CA VAL A 520 11.94 8.18 10.01
C VAL A 520 13.26 7.65 9.45
N ARG A 521 14.24 8.52 9.19
CA ARG A 521 15.58 8.10 8.75
C ARG A 521 16.27 7.24 9.79
N TYR A 522 16.12 7.56 11.08
CA TYR A 522 16.63 6.71 12.16
C TYR A 522 15.89 5.37 12.24
N VAL A 523 14.58 5.32 11.97
CA VAL A 523 13.85 4.05 11.85
C VAL A 523 14.40 3.21 10.69
N GLU A 524 14.65 3.81 9.52
CA GLU A 524 15.25 3.10 8.38
C GLU A 524 16.69 2.62 8.64
N GLN A 525 17.38 3.26 9.58
CA GLN A 525 18.70 2.87 10.07
C GLN A 525 18.62 1.88 11.26
N ASP A 526 17.46 1.30 11.53
CA ASP A 526 17.22 0.36 12.64
C ASP A 526 17.58 0.94 14.02
N SER A 527 17.38 2.24 14.21
CA SER A 527 17.67 2.97 15.45
C SER A 527 16.37 3.45 16.13
N PRO A 528 15.52 2.54 16.63
CA PRO A 528 14.17 2.87 17.10
C PRO A 528 14.17 3.79 18.34
N TYR A 529 15.11 3.59 19.26
CA TYR A 529 15.24 4.43 20.46
C TYR A 529 15.68 5.86 20.11
N LEU A 530 16.56 6.02 19.12
CA LEU A 530 16.98 7.34 18.63
C LEU A 530 15.86 8.06 17.90
N ALA A 531 15.06 7.34 17.12
CA ALA A 531 13.86 7.88 16.48
C ALA A 531 12.86 8.41 17.52
N GLU A 532 12.52 7.59 18.54
CA GLU A 532 11.60 7.99 19.62
C GLU A 532 12.15 9.19 20.40
N TYR A 533 13.43 9.15 20.78
CA TYR A 533 14.10 10.25 21.49
C TYR A 533 14.07 11.57 20.70
N THR A 534 14.25 11.51 19.39
CA THR A 534 14.20 12.68 18.50
C THR A 534 12.82 13.36 18.52
N ILE A 535 11.74 12.59 18.67
CA ILE A 535 10.37 13.13 18.79
C ILE A 535 10.07 13.61 20.22
N VAL A 536 10.51 12.89 21.24
CA VAL A 536 10.32 13.27 22.66
C VAL A 536 10.89 14.67 22.95
N LYS A 537 12.00 15.03 22.30
CA LYS A 537 12.64 16.36 22.36
C LYS A 537 11.70 17.53 22.07
N CYS A 538 10.72 17.34 21.18
CA CYS A 538 9.82 18.41 20.77
C CYS A 538 8.38 18.23 21.25
N CYS A 539 7.95 17.01 21.62
CA CYS A 539 6.53 16.74 21.88
C CYS A 539 6.28 15.78 23.06
N LYS A 540 5.10 15.90 23.70
CA LYS A 540 4.61 14.99 24.76
C LYS A 540 3.95 13.76 24.15
N VAL A 541 4.19 12.61 24.79
CA VAL A 541 3.41 11.40 24.52
C VAL A 541 1.97 11.70 24.93
N SER A 542 1.07 11.73 23.96
CA SER A 542 -0.36 11.95 24.15
C SER A 542 -1.08 10.67 24.55
N LYS A 543 -0.58 9.50 24.10
CA LYS A 543 -1.20 8.18 24.35
C LYS A 543 -0.15 7.13 24.78
N PRO A 544 0.26 7.12 26.07
CA PRO A 544 1.32 6.22 26.55
C PRO A 544 0.99 4.73 26.38
N LEU A 545 -0.24 4.32 26.67
CA LEU A 545 -0.71 2.93 26.53
C LEU A 545 -0.57 2.41 25.10
N ASN A 546 -0.99 3.23 24.13
CA ASN A 546 -0.90 2.88 22.72
C ASN A 546 0.56 2.81 22.25
N MET A 547 1.44 3.64 22.81
CA MET A 547 2.86 3.57 22.48
C MET A 547 3.51 2.28 22.98
N GLU A 548 3.07 1.78 24.13
CA GLU A 548 3.53 0.49 24.64
C GLU A 548 3.06 -0.68 23.75
N GLN A 549 1.80 -0.65 23.28
CA GLN A 549 1.30 -1.60 22.29
C GLN A 549 2.11 -1.56 20.99
N VAL A 550 2.50 -0.36 20.51
CA VAL A 550 3.36 -0.21 19.33
C VAL A 550 4.72 -0.87 19.54
N ARG A 551 5.37 -0.66 20.70
CA ARG A 551 6.68 -1.27 21.00
C ARG A 551 6.59 -2.80 21.00
N TYR A 552 5.54 -3.34 21.62
CA TYR A 552 5.29 -4.78 21.65
C TYR A 552 5.10 -5.36 20.23
N LYS A 553 4.31 -4.67 19.39
CA LYS A 553 4.03 -5.11 18.01
C LYS A 553 5.23 -4.94 17.09
N TYR A 554 6.01 -3.87 17.25
CA TYR A 554 7.28 -3.68 16.57
C TYR A 554 8.23 -4.85 16.86
N TRP A 555 8.41 -5.20 18.14
CA TRP A 555 9.21 -6.34 18.57
C TRP A 555 8.73 -7.68 17.99
N ASN A 556 7.42 -7.95 18.03
CA ASN A 556 6.85 -9.16 17.43
C ASN A 556 7.08 -9.24 15.92
N THR A 557 7.08 -8.09 15.24
CA THR A 557 7.34 -8.02 13.80
C THR A 557 8.81 -8.31 13.50
N LEU A 558 9.75 -7.71 14.26
CA LEU A 558 11.17 -8.06 14.18
C LEU A 558 11.43 -9.54 14.46
N LYS A 559 10.58 -10.18 15.28
CA LYS A 559 10.69 -11.60 15.59
C LYS A 559 10.42 -12.52 14.42
N GLY A 560 9.45 -12.17 13.58
CA GLY A 560 9.00 -12.97 12.44
C GLY A 560 9.65 -12.59 11.11
N ASP A 561 10.47 -11.55 11.07
CA ASP A 561 11.16 -11.09 9.88
C ASP A 561 12.53 -11.77 9.76
N ASN A 562 12.67 -12.69 8.79
CA ASN A 562 13.90 -13.47 8.60
C ASN A 562 15.06 -12.62 8.04
N ASP A 563 14.76 -11.47 7.42
CA ASP A 563 15.75 -10.56 6.83
C ASP A 563 16.37 -9.60 7.86
N VAL A 564 15.81 -9.51 9.06
CA VAL A 564 16.34 -8.66 10.13
C VAL A 564 17.53 -9.36 10.79
N ASN A 565 18.67 -8.68 10.83
CA ASN A 565 19.88 -9.13 11.51
C ASN A 565 19.57 -9.57 12.96
N SER A 566 19.85 -10.83 13.30
CA SER A 566 19.60 -11.43 14.62
C SER A 566 20.19 -10.62 15.77
N LYS A 567 21.32 -9.96 15.55
CA LYS A 567 21.98 -9.07 16.54
C LYS A 567 21.11 -7.85 16.88
N ARG A 568 20.38 -7.27 15.91
CA ARG A 568 19.56 -6.06 16.12
C ARG A 568 18.28 -6.34 16.88
N LYS A 569 17.62 -7.46 16.55
CA LYS A 569 16.47 -7.98 17.30
C LYS A 569 16.85 -8.19 18.77
N LYS A 570 18.00 -8.81 19.01
CA LYS A 570 18.54 -9.04 20.34
C LYS A 570 18.86 -7.73 21.07
N LEU A 571 19.51 -6.78 20.40
CA LEU A 571 19.78 -5.44 20.95
C LEU A 571 18.49 -4.75 21.41
N TYR A 572 17.41 -4.79 20.62
CA TYR A 572 16.15 -4.19 21.02
C TYR A 572 15.56 -4.81 22.30
N GLU A 573 15.58 -6.15 22.39
CA GLU A 573 15.16 -6.93 23.57
C GLU A 573 16.02 -6.60 24.81
N ASP A 574 17.34 -6.64 24.65
CA ASP A 574 18.30 -6.44 25.73
C ASP A 574 18.22 -5.00 26.28
N VAL A 575 18.10 -4.00 25.39
CA VAL A 575 17.89 -2.61 25.80
C VAL A 575 16.55 -2.46 26.54
N ALA A 576 15.47 -3.09 26.10
CA ALA A 576 14.17 -3.03 26.78
C ALA A 576 14.23 -3.66 28.18
N ALA A 577 14.92 -4.80 28.32
CA ALA A 577 15.12 -5.48 29.58
C ALA A 577 15.95 -4.63 30.56
N LEU A 578 17.08 -4.09 30.10
CA LEU A 578 17.94 -3.18 30.89
C LEU A 578 17.22 -1.88 31.22
N THR A 579 16.38 -1.36 30.31
CA THR A 579 15.55 -0.18 30.57
C THR A 579 14.62 -0.47 31.73
N GLY A 580 13.93 -1.61 31.76
CA GLY A 580 13.04 -1.94 32.87
C GLY A 580 13.77 -2.07 34.21
N LEU A 581 14.95 -2.68 34.21
CA LEU A 581 15.81 -2.82 35.39
C LEU A 581 16.25 -1.44 35.92
N THR A 582 16.85 -0.60 35.08
CA THR A 582 17.42 0.71 35.46
C THR A 582 16.35 1.78 35.68
N TYR A 583 15.23 1.74 34.94
CA TYR A 583 14.10 2.67 35.12
C TYR A 583 13.51 2.59 36.52
N ALA A 584 13.46 1.40 37.13
CA ALA A 584 12.96 1.23 38.49
C ALA A 584 13.77 2.08 39.50
N PHE A 585 15.10 2.07 39.36
CA PHE A 585 16.00 2.86 40.20
C PHE A 585 15.89 4.36 39.90
N ALA A 586 15.85 4.75 38.62
CA ALA A 586 15.67 6.14 38.23
C ALA A 586 14.33 6.73 38.75
N LYS A 587 13.25 5.94 38.69
CA LYS A 587 11.94 6.32 39.23
C LYS A 587 11.95 6.38 40.76
N SER A 588 12.65 5.45 41.42
CA SER A 588 12.83 5.52 42.88
C SER A 588 13.57 6.79 43.28
N LEU A 589 14.67 7.13 42.59
CA LEU A 589 15.42 8.35 42.83
C LEU A 589 14.55 9.59 42.58
N GLU A 590 13.80 9.62 41.47
CA GLU A 590 12.88 10.71 41.18
C GLU A 590 11.86 10.90 42.31
N SER A 591 11.28 9.80 42.82
CA SER A 591 10.30 9.85 43.93
C SER A 591 10.93 10.37 45.23
N THR A 592 12.12 9.89 45.59
CA THR A 592 12.85 10.35 46.78
C THR A 592 13.24 11.82 46.63
N ALA A 593 13.84 12.20 45.50
CA ALA A 593 14.24 13.58 45.24
C ALA A 593 13.05 14.54 45.22
N ARG A 594 11.89 14.15 44.67
CA ARG A 594 10.66 14.98 44.71
C ARG A 594 10.19 15.29 46.12
N SER A 595 10.46 14.39 47.08
CA SER A 595 10.11 14.60 48.49
C SER A 595 11.10 15.49 49.24
N ALA A 596 12.33 15.64 48.73
CA ALA A 596 13.43 16.32 49.41
C ALA A 596 13.94 17.60 48.72
N MET A 597 13.64 17.81 47.43
CA MET A 597 14.27 18.84 46.59
C MET A 597 13.26 19.57 45.71
N LYS A 598 13.67 20.73 45.16
CA LYS A 598 12.88 21.48 44.17
C LYS A 598 12.76 20.69 42.86
N PRO A 599 11.65 20.82 42.10
CA PRO A 599 11.43 20.07 40.85
C PRO A 599 12.52 20.23 39.77
N GLU A 600 13.29 21.32 39.81
CA GLU A 600 14.42 21.58 38.91
C GLU A 600 15.64 20.73 39.26
N ASP A 601 15.93 20.60 40.55
CA ASP A 601 17.04 19.79 41.08
C ASP A 601 16.74 18.29 40.96
N VAL A 602 15.47 17.89 41.15
CA VAL A 602 15.01 16.51 40.88
C VAL A 602 15.39 16.08 39.46
N GLY A 603 15.08 16.92 38.47
CA GLY A 603 15.38 16.59 37.08
C GLY A 603 16.88 16.48 36.82
N ARG A 604 17.69 17.34 37.47
CA ARG A 604 19.15 17.30 37.36
C ARG A 604 19.73 16.01 37.93
N GLU A 605 19.28 15.56 39.09
CA GLU A 605 19.78 14.33 39.71
C GLU A 605 19.40 13.08 38.91
N VAL A 606 18.16 12.99 38.42
CA VAL A 606 17.75 11.88 37.55
C VAL A 606 18.55 11.88 36.24
N SER A 607 18.81 13.05 35.65
CA SER A 607 19.69 13.14 34.48
C SER A 607 21.11 12.67 34.77
N LYS A 608 21.71 13.08 35.90
CA LYS A 608 23.05 12.60 36.29
C LYS A 608 23.10 11.08 36.40
N LEU A 609 22.07 10.46 37.00
CA LEU A 609 21.98 9.00 37.08
C LEU A 609 21.91 8.36 35.69
N ILE A 610 21.08 8.88 34.78
CA ILE A 610 20.96 8.35 33.41
C ILE A 610 22.28 8.49 32.64
N GLU A 611 23.08 9.52 32.90
CA GLU A 611 24.40 9.68 32.26
C GLU A 611 25.42 8.60 32.68
N GLN A 612 25.20 7.91 33.82
CA GLN A 612 26.11 6.88 34.36
C GLN A 612 25.72 5.45 33.96
N VAL A 613 24.74 5.26 33.07
CA VAL A 613 24.23 3.92 32.70
C VAL A 613 25.26 3.04 31.98
N ASN A 614 26.41 3.56 31.60
CA ASN A 614 27.51 2.78 31.03
C ASN A 614 28.38 2.09 32.09
N ASP A 615 28.31 2.50 33.36
CA ASP A 615 29.04 1.92 34.48
C ASP A 615 28.07 1.51 35.60
N PRO A 616 27.90 0.20 35.87
CA PRO A 616 26.93 -0.27 36.84
C PRO A 616 27.27 0.16 38.27
N PHE A 617 28.56 0.33 38.61
CA PHE A 617 28.97 0.76 39.94
C PHE A 617 28.62 2.23 40.17
N SER A 618 29.00 3.10 39.23
CA SER A 618 28.61 4.51 39.27
C SER A 618 27.09 4.66 39.24
N PHE A 619 26.38 3.94 38.36
CA PHE A 619 24.92 3.99 38.33
C PHE A 619 24.29 3.62 39.69
N CYS A 620 24.72 2.50 40.30
CA CYS A 620 24.21 2.08 41.61
C CYS A 620 24.53 3.10 42.72
N TYR A 621 25.73 3.69 42.71
CA TYR A 621 26.12 4.74 43.63
C TYR A 621 25.18 5.95 43.50
N TYR A 622 25.00 6.50 42.29
CA TYR A 622 24.10 7.64 42.06
C TYR A 622 22.64 7.32 42.38
N ALA A 623 22.20 6.08 42.20
CA ALA A 623 20.83 5.65 42.52
C ALA A 623 20.51 5.68 44.02
N THR A 624 21.54 5.74 44.88
CA THR A 624 21.39 5.83 46.34
C THR A 624 21.46 7.25 46.90
N LEU A 625 21.83 8.23 46.09
CA LEU A 625 21.99 9.61 46.54
C LEU A 625 20.64 10.21 46.99
N GLY A 626 20.63 10.82 48.18
CA GLY A 626 19.46 11.53 48.72
C GLY A 626 18.60 10.73 49.71
N ASP A 627 19.02 9.52 50.11
CA ASP A 627 18.30 8.71 51.12
C ASP A 627 19.26 8.14 52.17
N GLU A 628 19.64 8.95 53.16
CA GLU A 628 20.55 8.58 54.26
C GLU A 628 20.02 7.43 55.15
N LYS A 629 18.75 7.03 54.98
CA LYS A 629 18.09 5.98 55.76
C LYS A 629 17.97 4.64 55.04
N LYS A 630 18.38 4.53 53.76
CA LYS A 630 18.32 3.28 53.01
C LYS A 630 19.45 2.33 53.42
N THR A 631 19.09 1.24 54.11
CA THR A 631 19.99 0.12 54.44
C THR A 631 20.18 -0.87 53.29
N SER A 632 19.33 -0.82 52.26
CA SER A 632 19.47 -1.61 51.03
C SER A 632 18.97 -0.85 49.81
N VAL A 633 19.68 -0.96 48.69
CA VAL A 633 19.35 -0.32 47.41
C VAL A 633 18.34 -1.21 46.68
N GLN A 634 17.07 -1.07 47.05
CA GLN A 634 15.96 -1.75 46.39
C GLN A 634 15.09 -0.77 45.60
N ALA A 635 14.60 -1.20 44.44
CA ALA A 635 13.67 -0.47 43.59
C ALA A 635 12.49 -1.37 43.18
N ARG A 636 11.35 -0.76 42.85
CA ARG A 636 10.15 -1.49 42.44
C ARG A 636 9.79 -1.18 41.00
N LEU A 637 9.67 -2.22 40.18
CA LEU A 637 9.13 -2.12 38.83
C LEU A 637 7.70 -2.67 38.81
N TYR A 638 6.70 -1.81 38.72
CA TYR A 638 5.30 -2.22 38.64
C TYR A 638 4.94 -2.72 37.24
N SER A 639 4.10 -3.76 37.19
CA SER A 639 3.47 -4.27 35.98
C SER A 639 2.24 -3.40 35.66
N ASN A 640 2.46 -2.36 34.86
CA ASN A 640 1.40 -1.45 34.44
C ASN A 640 1.15 -1.59 32.93
N PRO A 641 -0.05 -1.26 32.45
CA PRO A 641 -0.35 -1.27 31.02
C PRO A 641 0.53 -0.33 30.16
N ASP A 642 1.17 0.69 30.74
CA ASP A 642 2.03 1.65 30.06
C ASP A 642 3.53 1.28 30.06
N ASN A 643 3.91 0.18 30.72
CA ASN A 643 5.28 -0.32 30.79
C ASN A 643 5.37 -1.87 30.72
N ILE A 644 4.32 -2.52 30.25
CA ILE A 644 4.20 -3.98 30.28
C ILE A 644 5.28 -4.68 29.45
N PHE A 645 5.67 -4.12 28.30
CA PHE A 645 6.67 -4.73 27.43
C PHE A 645 8.02 -4.77 28.14
N MET A 646 8.48 -3.64 28.70
CA MET A 646 9.72 -3.61 29.45
C MET A 646 9.66 -4.45 30.73
N TYR A 647 8.51 -4.53 31.40
CA TYR A 647 8.31 -5.42 32.55
C TYR A 647 8.56 -6.89 32.17
N GLU A 648 7.92 -7.37 31.10
CA GLU A 648 8.10 -8.74 30.60
C GLU A 648 9.54 -9.02 30.18
N GLN A 649 10.19 -8.08 29.48
CA GLN A 649 11.60 -8.24 29.09
C GLN A 649 12.53 -8.28 30.32
N THR A 650 12.26 -7.51 31.37
CA THR A 650 13.01 -7.58 32.63
C THR A 650 12.79 -8.92 33.36
N VAL A 651 11.56 -9.46 33.37
CA VAL A 651 11.29 -10.81 33.91
C VAL A 651 12.12 -11.87 33.20
N ASP A 652 12.16 -11.82 31.86
CA ASP A 652 12.93 -12.78 31.08
C ASP A 652 14.45 -12.61 31.27
N LEU A 653 14.93 -11.38 31.48
CA LEU A 653 16.33 -11.14 31.88
C LEU A 653 16.63 -11.76 33.25
N LEU A 654 15.78 -11.59 34.26
CA LEU A 654 16.01 -12.20 35.58
C LEU A 654 16.12 -13.73 35.49
N LYS A 655 15.27 -14.40 34.69
CA LYS A 655 15.39 -15.84 34.43
C LYS A 655 16.75 -16.20 33.82
N LYS A 656 17.21 -15.41 32.84
CA LYS A 656 18.52 -15.58 32.19
C LYS A 656 19.69 -15.37 33.17
N LEU A 657 19.49 -14.60 34.25
CA LEU A 657 20.45 -14.39 35.35
C LEU A 657 20.36 -15.46 36.45
N ASN A 658 19.58 -16.53 36.25
CA ASN A 658 19.28 -17.56 37.25
C ASN A 658 18.64 -17.00 38.54
N ILE A 659 17.89 -15.90 38.42
CA ILE A 659 17.09 -15.32 39.50
C ILE A 659 15.64 -15.72 39.25
N SER A 660 15.03 -16.43 40.21
CA SER A 660 13.63 -16.82 40.08
C SER A 660 12.73 -15.57 40.09
N PRO A 661 11.95 -15.30 39.03
CA PRO A 661 11.04 -14.15 39.02
C PRO A 661 9.97 -14.25 40.11
N GLN A 662 9.61 -15.46 40.53
CA GLN A 662 8.62 -15.71 41.58
C GLN A 662 9.11 -15.22 42.95
N GLU A 663 10.43 -15.18 43.18
CA GLU A 663 11.04 -14.65 44.39
C GLU A 663 11.09 -13.11 44.39
N ARG A 664 10.98 -12.49 43.21
CA ARG A 664 11.02 -11.03 43.02
C ARG A 664 9.63 -10.41 42.83
N GLU A 665 8.66 -11.17 42.30
CA GLU A 665 7.31 -10.70 42.00
C GLU A 665 6.43 -10.70 43.25
N VAL A 666 5.99 -9.51 43.64
CA VAL A 666 5.14 -9.29 44.81
C VAL A 666 3.86 -8.57 44.37
N LYS A 667 2.76 -8.79 45.10
CA LYS A 667 1.54 -7.99 44.96
C LYS A 667 1.48 -6.94 46.07
N ASP A 668 1.17 -5.70 45.72
CA ASP A 668 0.87 -4.67 46.71
C ASP A 668 -0.52 -4.85 47.33
N LYS A 669 -0.88 -3.96 48.25
CA LYS A 669 -2.17 -3.97 48.96
C LYS A 669 -3.38 -3.79 48.04
N ASP A 670 -3.17 -3.19 46.87
CA ASP A 670 -4.19 -2.96 45.84
C ASP A 670 -4.25 -4.11 44.82
N GLY A 671 -3.47 -5.18 45.03
CA GLY A 671 -3.38 -6.33 44.15
C GLY A 671 -2.53 -6.13 42.90
N LYS A 672 -1.83 -4.98 42.76
CA LYS A 672 -0.94 -4.71 41.63
C LYS A 672 0.38 -5.45 41.79
N LYS A 673 0.81 -6.07 40.70
CA LYS A 673 2.06 -6.83 40.64
C LYS A 673 3.26 -5.91 40.42
N TYR A 674 4.36 -6.16 41.12
CA TYR A 674 5.63 -5.49 40.89
C TYR A 674 6.82 -6.42 41.14
N LEU A 675 7.94 -6.14 40.48
CA LEU A 675 9.24 -6.77 40.77
C LEU A 675 10.01 -5.95 41.80
N THR A 676 10.58 -6.63 42.79
CA THR A 676 11.58 -6.05 43.69
C THR A 676 12.97 -6.29 43.10
N LEU A 677 13.70 -5.22 42.82
CA LEU A 677 14.99 -5.23 42.14
C LEU A 677 16.07 -4.67 43.07
N TYR A 678 17.26 -5.24 43.04
CA TYR A 678 18.39 -4.89 43.89
C TYR A 678 19.58 -4.41 43.07
N ALA A 679 20.48 -3.61 43.67
CA ALA A 679 21.70 -3.18 42.99
C ALA A 679 22.56 -4.35 42.46
N ASP A 680 22.58 -5.49 43.17
CA ASP A 680 23.26 -6.71 42.71
C ASP A 680 22.66 -7.25 41.40
N ASP A 681 21.35 -7.07 41.16
CA ASP A 681 20.72 -7.49 39.91
C ASP A 681 21.25 -6.67 38.71
N ILE A 682 21.63 -5.39 38.92
CA ILE A 682 22.29 -4.55 37.90
C ILE A 682 23.68 -5.08 37.59
N ASN A 683 24.49 -5.34 38.61
CA ASN A 683 25.85 -5.87 38.42
C ASN A 683 25.80 -7.21 37.66
N ARG A 684 24.92 -8.13 38.07
CA ARG A 684 24.73 -9.41 37.38
C ARG A 684 24.29 -9.23 35.94
N ALA A 685 23.36 -8.31 35.66
CA ALA A 685 22.93 -8.01 34.29
C ALA A 685 24.08 -7.51 33.43
N TYR A 686 24.88 -6.58 33.94
CA TYR A 686 26.01 -6.02 33.19
C TYR A 686 27.09 -7.07 32.93
N THR A 687 27.45 -7.87 33.94
CA THR A 687 28.36 -9.03 33.77
C THR A 687 27.82 -10.02 32.74
N TYR A 688 26.52 -10.31 32.77
CA TYR A 688 25.87 -11.22 31.81
C TYR A 688 25.95 -10.71 30.36
N PHE A 689 25.85 -9.39 30.15
CA PHE A 689 25.93 -8.78 28.82
C PHE A 689 27.38 -8.63 28.33
N SER A 690 28.34 -8.43 29.22
CA SER A 690 29.76 -8.32 28.89
C SER A 690 30.51 -9.65 28.83
N ASP A 691 29.85 -10.78 29.09
CA ASP A 691 30.48 -12.11 29.11
C ASP A 691 30.89 -12.58 27.71
N GLU A 692 32.20 -12.63 27.47
CA GLU A 692 32.83 -13.03 26.20
C GLU A 692 32.46 -14.45 25.75
N SER A 693 32.13 -15.34 26.69
CA SER A 693 31.82 -16.74 26.39
C SER A 693 30.46 -16.92 25.70
N ARG A 694 29.66 -15.86 25.60
CA ARG A 694 28.26 -15.93 25.19
C ARG A 694 28.05 -15.42 23.77
N GLU A 695 27.21 -16.12 23.02
CA GLU A 695 26.88 -15.71 21.66
C GLU A 695 26.05 -14.40 21.66
N ASN A 696 26.42 -13.46 20.78
CA ASN A 696 25.85 -12.11 20.71
C ASN A 696 25.96 -11.36 22.05
N ASN A 697 27.14 -11.41 22.69
CA ASN A 697 27.47 -10.56 23.85
C ASN A 697 27.81 -9.11 23.41
N TYR A 698 28.14 -8.28 24.40
CA TYR A 698 28.56 -6.88 24.24
C TYR A 698 29.92 -6.61 24.90
N SER A 699 30.83 -7.59 24.94
CA SER A 699 32.14 -7.44 25.59
C SER A 699 33.06 -6.46 24.87
N GLN A 700 32.89 -6.31 23.56
CA GLN A 700 33.66 -5.36 22.74
C GLN A 700 33.20 -3.93 22.99
N ASP A 701 34.13 -2.99 23.14
CA ASP A 701 33.85 -1.57 23.40
C ASP A 701 32.79 -0.98 22.46
N LYS A 702 32.84 -1.34 21.17
CA LYS A 702 31.88 -0.87 20.18
C LYS A 702 30.45 -1.32 20.50
N ASP A 703 30.28 -2.61 20.81
CA ASP A 703 28.98 -3.22 21.09
C ASP A 703 28.45 -2.78 22.46
N TRP A 704 29.34 -2.63 23.45
CA TRP A 704 29.02 -2.07 24.76
C TRP A 704 28.51 -0.62 24.65
N ASN A 705 29.22 0.21 23.87
CA ASN A 705 28.83 1.58 23.62
C ASN A 705 27.49 1.65 22.87
N GLU A 706 27.23 0.74 21.94
CA GLU A 706 25.94 0.65 21.24
C GLU A 706 24.79 0.29 22.19
N LEU A 707 24.97 -0.72 23.06
CA LEU A 707 23.98 -1.13 24.06
C LEU A 707 23.67 0.02 25.04
N THR A 708 24.71 0.59 25.65
CA THR A 708 24.58 1.61 26.69
C THR A 708 24.07 2.94 26.13
N TYR A 709 24.44 3.30 24.90
CA TYR A 709 23.88 4.46 24.19
C TYR A 709 22.37 4.29 23.96
N ASN A 710 21.93 3.12 23.47
CA ASN A 710 20.50 2.86 23.26
C ASN A 710 19.73 2.80 24.58
N LEU A 711 20.31 2.23 25.64
CA LEU A 711 19.75 2.24 27.00
C LEU A 711 19.54 3.67 27.51
N LYS A 712 20.54 4.53 27.35
CA LYS A 712 20.46 5.95 27.72
C LYS A 712 19.33 6.65 26.99
N LEU A 713 19.22 6.48 25.67
CA LEU A 713 18.14 7.04 24.86
C LEU A 713 16.77 6.52 25.33
N SER A 714 16.64 5.22 25.55
CA SER A 714 15.42 4.58 26.04
C SER A 714 14.98 5.17 27.38
N LEU A 715 15.89 5.31 28.35
CA LEU A 715 15.60 5.95 29.64
C LEU A 715 15.12 7.39 29.48
N TYR A 716 15.79 8.19 28.64
CA TYR A 716 15.37 9.57 28.38
C TYR A 716 13.96 9.67 27.77
N THR A 717 13.54 8.71 26.94
CA THR A 717 12.16 8.70 26.42
C THR A 717 11.11 8.50 27.53
N ARG A 718 11.48 7.83 28.63
CA ARG A 718 10.63 7.58 29.80
C ARG A 718 10.60 8.75 30.79
N PHE A 719 11.56 9.66 30.70
CA PHE A 719 11.60 10.91 31.47
C PHE A 719 11.57 12.13 30.54
N PRO A 720 10.47 12.34 29.78
CA PRO A 720 10.43 13.31 28.69
C PRO A 720 10.65 14.76 29.12
N GLU A 721 10.37 15.11 30.38
CA GLU A 721 10.60 16.46 30.89
C GLU A 721 12.11 16.81 31.00
N LEU A 722 12.98 15.80 31.15
CA LEU A 722 14.43 16.00 31.19
C LEU A 722 14.95 16.42 29.81
N VAL A 723 14.46 15.74 28.77
CA VAL A 723 14.88 15.94 27.40
C VAL A 723 14.48 17.34 26.88
N ARG A 724 13.30 17.83 27.23
CA ARG A 724 12.82 19.15 26.77
C ARG A 724 13.51 20.32 27.45
N LYS A 725 13.96 20.15 28.70
CA LYS A 725 14.73 21.18 29.41
C LYS A 725 16.11 21.39 28.79
N LEU A 726 16.71 20.35 28.21
CA LEU A 726 18.00 20.44 27.49
C LEU A 726 17.90 21.32 26.23
N ASN A 727 16.82 21.22 25.46
CA ASN A 727 16.63 22.05 24.27
C ASN A 727 16.49 23.56 24.57
N LYS A 728 15.93 23.93 25.73
CA LYS A 728 15.79 25.36 26.10
C LYS A 728 17.11 26.06 26.46
N LYS A 729 18.17 25.31 26.71
CA LYS A 729 19.51 25.87 27.00
C LYS A 729 20.43 25.92 25.78
N GLY A 730 20.08 25.26 24.67
CA GLY A 730 20.89 25.19 23.45
C GLY A 730 20.52 26.20 22.36
N ASP A 731 19.42 26.93 22.50
CA ASP A 731 18.95 27.97 21.56
C ASP A 731 18.94 29.38 22.21
N LYS A 732 19.96 29.69 23.02
CA LYS A 732 20.24 31.06 23.47
C LYS A 732 21.59 31.54 22.96
#